data_AF-A0A7X0R2V6-F1
#
_entry.id   AF-A0A7X0R2V6-F1
#
_cell.length_a   1.000
_cell.length_b   1.000
_cell.length_c   1.000
_cell.angle_alpha   90.00
_cell.angle_beta   90.00
_cell.angle_gamma   90.00
#
_symmetry.space_group_name_H-M   'P 1'
#
loop_
_entity.id
_entity.type
_entity.pdbx_description
1 polymer ?
#
loop_
_entity_poly.entity_id
_entity_poly.type
_entity_poly.pdbx_seq_one_letter_code
_entity_poly.pdbx_strand_id
1 'polypeptide(L)'
;MMIANYFLSKKVKDLIFLEERDYTDTLSVAEENRLIIVDDFWGQNFSPQVKSHSNFQREFQRIIGSIANTKNRYLILTSRDYVIRDVLRGAEPETENLLDTNKHIINIKDLSSEDKVKILLNHLLFYDFDLSYFHRAQYDDTFEYIIMHRNYSPRHLDFFIKSYLNGDYQSSYTFYESLYKYLDNPRAFWNEVFQKLNPTAKAILLILLVSGDPMGIEDLKASFNDIQIKAREILYEAIIPGDFYKELKKLEELYISINQDEYYYGTTIKFQSPGIKDYLLEFLRHDGYLWIHAIILKARFFNQLTLVFGTKEEKIDDYDSDIPLYGQKILLSLDLKRLLKQKLLSEFKELSFCNHEEKELTDQLTRYHSNDETEYFKLITLNHLFPIERDENKDIRNFMLESVLADIKSYDDNRHVVAHRSMIYFPSVVRLLLPYLETSPNDIIQIYYESITFATEYRYFYKFKEIYPVAFQKFYVNNIQRIRKHIKELIFDEIEYYLEQDEEEIGIELDSLLMGGIEELRTQYSFRLTERYLKELETTFELDLTSLRKENKSRKKTRYPASKFEQKEKEYKPKPYAAIIEEYLPAEEVDYQPIRFLTTHGYTELLKNLKSNKSALSSLKDEKEIFESICHFIVENKVTIRYLDTYQLIETFFNYHCVRINVQAELFVKAAYKIIEGLEQSNHYSATKSRVVKAFKEAGTQKIRIEDLKPILIPYNTWYRFGHSDIITYIIAKYIDCFGGDESSELVTKSLYIPYDHRILQFLQSANATKFWEFYIIPELEKLIGSINFTDQQTILLSFIDFFSIKFELAWKKKEKSFEFSSGSNSESHYENILHFCGIEFYISDFENYFVEDYQHGDNITKLSVNTNVLRRLYERVINTVPRRTSRYTSNGDPVTVFNIILYDFLKAEENYIIAEDIGMVSYVQGTIQAIRSIIENNKVLPTKHKRF
;
A
#
# COMPACT_ATOMS: atom_id res chain seq x y z
N MET A 1 13.12 -12.06 -4.56
CA MET A 1 13.40 -11.56 -5.93
C MET A 1 14.89 -11.59 -6.32
N MET A 2 15.77 -10.67 -5.89
CA MET A 2 17.16 -10.59 -6.45
C MET A 2 17.96 -11.91 -6.40
N ILE A 3 17.95 -12.62 -5.27
CA ILE A 3 18.64 -13.92 -5.13
C ILE A 3 18.05 -14.98 -6.07
N ALA A 4 16.74 -14.94 -6.33
CA ALA A 4 16.08 -15.84 -7.27
C ALA A 4 16.53 -15.60 -8.71
N ASN A 5 16.61 -14.33 -9.13
CA ASN A 5 17.09 -13.95 -10.46
C ASN A 5 18.55 -14.38 -10.70
N TYR A 6 19.40 -14.36 -9.67
CA TYR A 6 20.76 -14.90 -9.77
C TYR A 6 20.74 -16.39 -10.14
N PHE A 7 19.94 -17.22 -9.47
CA PHE A 7 19.88 -18.65 -9.78
C PHE A 7 19.20 -18.96 -11.12
N LEU A 8 18.19 -18.19 -11.53
CA LEU A 8 17.61 -18.28 -12.88
C LEU A 8 18.67 -18.04 -13.97
N SER A 9 19.59 -17.09 -13.77
CA SER A 9 20.71 -16.86 -14.69
C SER A 9 21.72 -18.02 -14.80
N LYS A 10 21.70 -18.98 -13.86
CA LYS A 10 22.64 -20.13 -13.78
C LYS A 10 22.09 -21.42 -14.41
N LYS A 11 21.13 -21.31 -15.34
CA LYS A 11 20.46 -22.44 -16.06
C LYS A 11 19.50 -23.27 -15.21
N VAL A 12 18.89 -22.67 -14.19
CA VAL A 12 17.65 -23.20 -13.61
C VAL A 12 16.54 -23.09 -14.66
N LYS A 13 15.74 -24.15 -14.84
CA LYS A 13 14.65 -24.24 -15.82
C LYS A 13 13.34 -23.61 -15.32
N ASP A 14 13.07 -23.67 -14.02
CA ASP A 14 11.76 -23.33 -13.45
C ASP A 14 11.87 -22.79 -12.01
N LEU A 15 10.86 -22.02 -11.59
CA LEU A 15 10.74 -21.36 -10.29
C LEU A 15 9.42 -21.77 -9.61
N ILE A 16 9.50 -22.19 -8.36
CA ILE A 16 8.33 -22.57 -7.55
C ILE A 16 8.35 -21.81 -6.24
N PHE A 17 7.21 -21.20 -5.88
CA PHE A 17 6.92 -20.81 -4.49
C PHE A 17 6.19 -21.97 -3.82
N LEU A 18 6.53 -22.29 -2.58
CA LEU A 18 5.84 -23.30 -1.78
C LEU A 18 5.06 -22.65 -0.65
N GLU A 19 3.74 -22.70 -0.76
CA GLU A 19 2.81 -22.44 0.33
C GLU A 19 2.64 -23.72 1.17
N GLU A 20 2.14 -23.58 2.40
CA GLU A 20 2.01 -24.68 3.38
C GLU A 20 1.35 -25.97 2.84
N ARG A 21 0.37 -25.81 1.95
CA ARG A 21 -0.36 -26.89 1.27
C ARG A 21 0.46 -27.67 0.23
N ASP A 22 1.53 -27.07 -0.31
CA ASP A 22 2.25 -27.64 -1.46
C ASP A 22 3.33 -28.66 -1.06
N TYR A 23 3.73 -28.70 0.22
CA TYR A 23 4.89 -29.46 0.68
C TYR A 23 4.72 -30.97 0.52
N THR A 24 3.51 -31.51 0.66
CA THR A 24 3.21 -32.93 0.47
C THR A 24 3.39 -33.37 -0.99
N ASP A 25 2.99 -32.52 -1.95
CA ASP A 25 3.13 -32.79 -3.38
C ASP A 25 4.56 -32.56 -3.91
N THR A 26 5.43 -31.82 -3.21
CA THR A 26 6.80 -31.52 -3.68
C THR A 26 7.66 -32.74 -3.99
N LEU A 27 7.42 -33.89 -3.34
CA LEU A 27 8.16 -35.13 -3.62
C LEU A 27 7.87 -35.68 -5.03
N SER A 28 6.73 -35.33 -5.63
CA SER A 28 6.40 -35.64 -7.03
C SER A 28 7.13 -34.75 -8.04
N VAL A 29 7.63 -33.58 -7.59
CA VAL A 29 8.28 -32.54 -8.41
C VAL A 29 9.74 -32.90 -8.68
N ALA A 30 9.96 -34.12 -9.16
CA ALA A 30 11.27 -34.77 -9.28
C ALA A 30 12.14 -34.25 -10.44
N GLU A 31 11.81 -33.12 -11.07
CA GLU A 31 12.60 -32.58 -12.17
C GLU A 31 13.94 -31.96 -11.73
N GLU A 32 14.92 -32.03 -12.63
CA GLU A 32 16.24 -31.41 -12.44
C GLU A 32 16.26 -29.96 -12.93
N ASN A 33 17.06 -29.12 -12.28
CA ASN A 33 17.23 -27.68 -12.53
C ASN A 33 16.02 -26.82 -12.10
N ARG A 34 15.62 -26.85 -10.81
CA ARG A 34 14.55 -25.99 -10.27
C ARG A 34 15.02 -25.12 -9.10
N LEU A 35 14.47 -23.92 -8.99
CA LEU A 35 14.62 -23.03 -7.83
C LEU A 35 13.31 -23.04 -7.03
N ILE A 36 13.43 -23.28 -5.74
CA ILE A 36 12.31 -23.36 -4.79
C ILE A 36 12.44 -22.17 -3.83
N ILE A 37 11.34 -21.46 -3.58
CA ILE A 37 11.27 -20.35 -2.63
C ILE A 37 10.21 -20.66 -1.58
N VAL A 38 10.57 -20.45 -0.32
CA VAL A 38 9.64 -20.38 0.80
C VAL A 38 9.72 -18.96 1.36
N ASP A 39 8.62 -18.22 1.29
CA ASP A 39 8.55 -16.83 1.75
C ASP A 39 7.86 -16.76 3.12
N ASP A 40 8.45 -16.02 4.06
CA ASP A 40 8.09 -15.99 5.49
C ASP A 40 8.04 -17.40 6.13
N PHE A 41 9.05 -18.22 5.86
CA PHE A 41 9.30 -19.55 6.42
C PHE A 41 9.12 -19.57 7.96
N TRP A 42 8.17 -20.38 8.43
CA TRP A 42 7.74 -20.47 9.84
C TRP A 42 7.20 -19.16 10.46
N GLY A 43 7.03 -18.11 9.64
CA GLY A 43 6.46 -16.82 10.02
C GLY A 43 4.93 -16.83 9.95
N GLN A 44 4.31 -15.68 9.70
CA GLN A 44 2.85 -15.52 9.73
C GLN A 44 2.15 -16.41 8.69
N ASN A 45 2.77 -16.64 7.54
CA ASN A 45 2.26 -17.49 6.45
C ASN A 45 2.14 -19.00 6.78
N PHE A 46 2.52 -19.43 7.99
CA PHE A 46 2.42 -20.82 8.45
C PHE A 46 1.41 -20.94 9.59
N SER A 47 0.50 -21.90 9.50
CA SER A 47 -0.48 -22.20 10.54
C SER A 47 0.20 -22.55 11.87
N PRO A 48 -0.44 -22.24 13.02
CA PRO A 48 0.07 -22.66 14.34
C PRO A 48 0.27 -24.18 14.45
N GLN A 49 -0.59 -24.94 13.76
CA GLN A 49 -0.50 -26.39 13.61
C GLN A 49 0.81 -26.77 12.91
N VAL A 50 1.08 -26.27 11.70
CA VAL A 50 2.32 -26.60 10.97
C VAL A 50 3.58 -26.08 11.66
N LYS A 51 3.52 -24.93 12.35
CA LYS A 51 4.63 -24.41 13.16
C LYS A 51 5.05 -25.34 14.32
N SER A 52 4.10 -26.09 14.88
CA SER A 52 4.31 -27.02 16.00
C SER A 52 4.57 -28.46 15.55
N HIS A 53 4.29 -28.81 14.29
CA HIS A 53 4.40 -30.16 13.75
C HIS A 53 5.83 -30.62 13.43
N SER A 54 6.31 -31.63 14.17
CA SER A 54 7.57 -32.33 13.84
C SER A 54 7.54 -33.07 12.49
N ASN A 55 6.36 -33.44 11.99
CA ASN A 55 6.18 -34.02 10.66
C ASN A 55 6.54 -33.02 9.57
N PHE A 56 6.04 -31.79 9.65
CA PHE A 56 6.41 -30.73 8.73
C PHE A 56 7.93 -30.48 8.77
N GLN A 57 8.54 -30.45 9.96
CA GLN A 57 9.99 -30.32 10.07
C GLN A 57 10.76 -31.48 9.41
N ARG A 58 10.27 -32.73 9.50
CA ARG A 58 10.89 -33.91 8.87
C ARG A 58 10.63 -33.99 7.36
N GLU A 59 9.47 -33.57 6.87
CA GLU A 59 9.20 -33.44 5.43
C GLU A 59 10.03 -32.32 4.83
N PHE A 60 10.10 -31.18 5.51
CA PHE A 60 10.96 -30.07 5.15
C PHE A 60 12.45 -30.46 5.15
N GLN A 61 12.91 -31.24 6.14
CA GLN A 61 14.25 -31.88 6.10
C GLN A 61 14.43 -32.81 4.90
N ARG A 62 13.43 -33.63 4.54
CA ARG A 62 13.49 -34.53 3.36
C ARG A 62 13.58 -33.72 2.07
N ILE A 63 12.80 -32.64 1.95
CA ILE A 63 12.83 -31.70 0.84
C ILE A 63 14.20 -31.03 0.75
N ILE A 64 14.69 -30.46 1.86
CA ILE A 64 16.03 -29.88 1.98
C ILE A 64 17.14 -30.88 1.62
N GLY A 65 17.09 -32.09 2.15
CA GLY A 65 18.07 -33.14 1.90
C GLY A 65 18.03 -33.65 0.46
N SER A 66 16.84 -33.75 -0.13
CA SER A 66 16.64 -34.04 -1.55
C SER A 66 17.25 -32.94 -2.43
N ILE A 67 17.03 -31.67 -2.08
CA ILE A 67 17.61 -30.51 -2.79
C ILE A 67 19.14 -30.50 -2.64
N ALA A 68 19.66 -30.61 -1.43
CA ALA A 68 21.10 -30.55 -1.12
C ALA A 68 21.93 -31.66 -1.77
N ASN A 69 21.33 -32.83 -2.02
CA ASN A 69 21.99 -33.94 -2.72
C ASN A 69 21.94 -33.82 -4.26
N THR A 70 21.25 -32.81 -4.81
CA THR A 70 21.22 -32.56 -6.26
C THR A 70 22.09 -31.38 -6.67
N LYS A 71 22.81 -31.52 -7.79
CA LYS A 71 23.81 -30.51 -8.21
C LYS A 71 23.22 -29.18 -8.70
N ASN A 72 21.94 -29.17 -9.07
CA ASN A 72 21.30 -28.05 -9.79
C ASN A 72 19.92 -27.65 -9.20
N ARG A 73 19.58 -28.03 -7.96
CA ARG A 73 18.40 -27.47 -7.28
C ARG A 73 18.85 -26.46 -6.23
N TYR A 74 18.03 -25.44 -6.03
CA TYR A 74 18.31 -24.35 -5.09
C TYR A 74 17.07 -24.10 -4.24
N LEU A 75 17.27 -23.81 -2.96
CA LEU A 75 16.22 -23.43 -2.01
C LEU A 75 16.54 -22.05 -1.44
N ILE A 76 15.56 -21.15 -1.45
CA ILE A 76 15.62 -19.87 -0.76
C ILE A 76 14.56 -19.90 0.33
N LEU A 77 14.97 -19.64 1.56
CA LEU A 77 14.07 -19.43 2.70
C LEU A 77 14.21 -17.97 3.13
N THR A 78 13.09 -17.25 3.23
CA THR A 78 13.05 -15.95 3.89
C THR A 78 12.31 -16.09 5.20
N SER A 79 12.73 -15.40 6.26
CA SER A 79 12.04 -15.38 7.56
C SER A 79 12.64 -14.28 8.43
N ARG A 80 11.98 -13.95 9.54
CA ARG A 80 12.48 -12.98 10.53
C ARG A 80 13.48 -13.69 11.45
N ASP A 81 14.56 -13.01 11.83
CA ASP A 81 15.64 -13.64 12.61
C ASP A 81 15.19 -14.12 14.01
N TYR A 82 14.15 -13.51 14.61
CA TYR A 82 13.56 -14.05 15.84
C TYR A 82 12.80 -15.35 15.58
N VAL A 83 11.94 -15.40 14.56
CA VAL A 83 11.22 -16.62 14.12
C VAL A 83 12.21 -17.76 13.87
N ILE A 84 13.27 -17.53 13.08
CA ILE A 84 14.32 -18.53 12.87
C ILE A 84 14.98 -18.95 14.19
N ARG A 85 15.30 -18.00 15.09
CA ARG A 85 15.85 -18.35 16.41
C ARG A 85 14.88 -19.19 17.25
N ASP A 86 13.58 -19.05 17.08
CA ASP A 86 12.56 -19.77 17.84
C ASP A 86 12.34 -21.18 17.26
N VAL A 87 12.31 -21.32 15.93
CA VAL A 87 12.38 -22.62 15.23
C VAL A 87 13.64 -23.40 15.63
N LEU A 88 14.79 -22.73 15.68
CA LEU A 88 16.06 -23.35 16.05
C LEU A 88 16.13 -23.77 17.52
N ARG A 89 15.30 -23.22 18.44
CA ARG A 89 15.26 -23.69 19.84
C ARG A 89 14.72 -25.11 19.99
N GLY A 90 13.99 -25.63 19.00
CA GLY A 90 13.42 -26.98 18.98
C GLY A 90 13.93 -27.92 17.88
N ALA A 91 14.81 -27.47 16.99
CA ALA A 91 15.21 -28.21 15.79
C ALA A 91 16.20 -29.36 16.06
N GLU A 92 16.12 -30.42 15.24
CA GLU A 92 17.14 -31.50 15.23
C GLU A 92 18.52 -30.98 14.79
N PRO A 93 19.65 -31.58 15.24
CA PRO A 93 20.99 -31.08 14.95
C PRO A 93 21.32 -30.94 13.47
N GLU A 94 20.79 -31.81 12.59
CA GLU A 94 20.92 -31.69 11.14
C GLU A 94 20.23 -30.44 10.60
N THR A 95 19.06 -30.10 11.14
CA THR A 95 18.27 -28.91 10.75
C THR A 95 18.89 -27.65 11.33
N GLU A 96 19.28 -27.67 12.61
CA GLU A 96 20.02 -26.58 13.25
C GLU A 96 21.29 -26.28 12.45
N ASN A 97 22.11 -27.31 12.17
CA ASN A 97 23.35 -27.15 11.42
C ASN A 97 23.11 -26.67 9.97
N LEU A 98 22.08 -27.17 9.28
CA LEU A 98 21.81 -26.78 7.91
C LEU A 98 21.28 -25.34 7.78
N LEU A 99 20.37 -24.94 8.65
CA LEU A 99 19.85 -23.57 8.70
C LEU A 99 20.91 -22.59 9.25
N ASP A 100 21.62 -22.93 10.33
CA ASP A 100 22.63 -22.06 10.96
C ASP A 100 23.90 -21.88 10.11
N THR A 101 24.28 -22.89 9.31
CA THR A 101 25.44 -22.81 8.41
C THR A 101 25.15 -22.07 7.10
N ASN A 102 23.90 -22.12 6.61
CA ASN A 102 23.51 -21.50 5.33
C ASN A 102 22.66 -20.22 5.46
N LYS A 103 22.32 -19.77 6.68
CA LYS A 103 21.56 -18.53 6.88
C LYS A 103 22.34 -17.29 6.45
N HIS A 104 21.61 -16.33 5.90
CA HIS A 104 22.08 -14.97 5.68
C HIS A 104 21.10 -14.00 6.35
N ILE A 105 21.50 -13.42 7.47
CA ILE A 105 20.66 -12.50 8.24
C ILE A 105 20.78 -11.10 7.66
N ILE A 106 19.72 -10.61 7.03
CA ILE A 106 19.63 -9.22 6.56
C ILE A 106 19.12 -8.35 7.71
N ASN A 107 20.03 -7.67 8.40
CA ASN A 107 19.67 -6.66 9.40
C ASN A 107 19.32 -5.34 8.69
N ILE A 108 18.11 -4.83 8.90
CA ILE A 108 17.63 -3.56 8.30
C ILE A 108 18.54 -2.37 8.69
N LYS A 109 19.19 -2.42 9.85
CA LYS A 109 20.16 -1.39 10.30
C LYS A 109 21.48 -1.43 9.55
N ASP A 110 21.81 -2.58 8.95
CA ASP A 110 23.05 -2.81 8.20
C ASP A 110 22.84 -2.69 6.68
N LEU A 111 21.62 -2.33 6.22
CA LEU A 111 21.35 -2.01 4.82
C LEU A 111 22.30 -0.91 4.34
N SER A 112 23.10 -1.22 3.33
CA SER A 112 23.96 -0.23 2.70
C SER A 112 23.10 0.86 2.04
N SER A 113 23.66 2.06 1.85
CA SER A 113 22.97 3.10 1.10
C SER A 113 22.59 2.66 -0.32
N GLU A 114 23.39 1.79 -0.94
CA GLU A 114 23.12 1.22 -2.26
C GLU A 114 21.90 0.28 -2.25
N ASP A 115 21.80 -0.59 -1.23
CA ASP A 115 20.62 -1.45 -1.04
C ASP A 115 19.38 -0.62 -0.78
N LYS A 116 19.49 0.43 0.03
CA LYS A 116 18.39 1.38 0.27
C LYS A 116 17.94 2.03 -1.04
N VAL A 117 18.84 2.53 -1.88
CA VAL A 117 18.48 3.10 -3.20
C VAL A 117 17.71 2.09 -4.03
N LYS A 118 18.23 0.86 -4.16
CA LYS A 118 17.56 -0.23 -4.90
C LYS A 118 16.18 -0.55 -4.31
N ILE A 119 16.03 -0.55 -2.98
CA ILE A 119 14.73 -0.72 -2.30
C ILE A 119 13.75 0.38 -2.71
N LEU A 120 14.13 1.66 -2.65
CA LEU A 120 13.24 2.78 -3.01
C LEU A 120 12.83 2.73 -4.48
N LEU A 121 13.80 2.59 -5.40
CA LEU A 121 13.53 2.48 -6.84
C LEU A 121 12.66 1.26 -7.18
N ASN A 122 12.85 0.13 -6.49
CA ASN A 122 12.00 -1.05 -6.64
C ASN A 122 10.57 -0.83 -6.11
N HIS A 123 10.36 -0.07 -5.03
CA HIS A 123 9.01 0.28 -4.57
C HIS A 123 8.30 1.18 -5.60
N LEU A 124 9.00 2.17 -6.14
CA LEU A 124 8.46 3.02 -7.21
C LEU A 124 8.06 2.19 -8.45
N LEU A 125 8.89 1.25 -8.89
CA LEU A 125 8.55 0.31 -9.96
C LEU A 125 7.34 -0.58 -9.63
N PHE A 126 7.27 -1.09 -8.39
CA PHE A 126 6.20 -2.00 -7.95
C PHE A 126 4.83 -1.29 -7.92
N TYR A 127 4.82 -0.01 -7.55
CA TYR A 127 3.62 0.83 -7.49
C TYR A 127 3.30 1.57 -8.80
N ASP A 128 3.89 1.15 -9.93
CA ASP A 128 3.61 1.71 -11.27
C ASP A 128 3.80 3.25 -11.38
N PHE A 129 4.70 3.84 -10.58
CA PHE A 129 5.17 5.23 -10.77
C PHE A 129 5.82 5.37 -12.14
N ASP A 130 5.83 6.57 -12.74
CA ASP A 130 6.43 6.76 -14.06
C ASP A 130 7.92 7.16 -14.02
N LEU A 131 8.57 7.12 -15.18
CA LEU A 131 10.00 7.42 -15.35
C LEU A 131 10.43 8.81 -14.80
N SER A 132 9.53 9.79 -14.72
CA SER A 132 9.86 11.13 -14.19
C SER A 132 10.36 11.08 -12.73
N TYR A 133 9.87 10.14 -11.92
CA TYR A 133 10.32 9.95 -10.54
C TYR A 133 11.77 9.41 -10.49
N PHE A 134 12.17 8.62 -11.48
CA PHE A 134 13.51 8.03 -11.57
C PHE A 134 14.52 9.05 -12.11
N HIS A 135 14.16 9.83 -13.14
CA HIS A 135 14.96 10.98 -13.55
C HIS A 135 15.11 11.98 -12.41
N ARG A 136 14.03 12.27 -11.67
CA ARG A 136 14.12 13.17 -10.51
C ARG A 136 15.06 12.63 -9.43
N ALA A 137 15.09 11.32 -9.15
CA ALA A 137 16.06 10.72 -8.22
C ALA A 137 17.51 11.04 -8.57
N GLN A 138 17.86 11.08 -9.86
CA GLN A 138 19.21 11.38 -10.35
C GLN A 138 19.65 12.83 -10.03
N TYR A 139 18.69 13.76 -9.91
CA TYR A 139 18.96 15.21 -9.79
C TYR A 139 18.46 15.86 -8.50
N ASP A 140 17.67 15.20 -7.66
CA ASP A 140 17.15 15.76 -6.40
C ASP A 140 18.17 15.66 -5.26
N ASP A 141 18.53 16.79 -4.63
CA ASP A 141 19.42 16.81 -3.46
C ASP A 141 18.79 16.11 -2.24
N THR A 142 17.45 16.08 -2.16
CA THR A 142 16.70 15.43 -1.07
C THR A 142 16.88 13.91 -1.07
N PHE A 143 17.17 13.31 -2.24
CA PHE A 143 17.26 11.86 -2.40
C PHE A 143 18.34 11.25 -1.49
N GLU A 144 19.53 11.84 -1.40
CA GLU A 144 20.59 11.35 -0.51
C GLU A 144 20.18 11.42 0.97
N TYR A 145 19.53 12.51 1.39
CA TYR A 145 19.06 12.66 2.78
C TYR A 145 17.99 11.63 3.17
N ILE A 146 17.11 11.24 2.23
CA ILE A 146 16.14 10.14 2.42
C ILE A 146 16.86 8.82 2.65
N ILE A 147 17.82 8.47 1.78
CA ILE A 147 18.60 7.22 1.87
C ILE A 147 19.39 7.15 3.18
N MET A 148 19.94 8.27 3.64
CA MET A 148 20.67 8.34 4.91
C MET A 148 19.76 8.50 6.15
N HIS A 149 18.44 8.63 5.99
CA HIS A 149 17.53 8.92 7.10
C HIS A 149 17.44 7.78 8.13
N ARG A 150 17.36 8.14 9.41
CA ARG A 150 17.29 7.20 10.53
C ARG A 150 16.01 6.35 10.57
N ASN A 151 14.91 6.87 10.03
CA ASN A 151 13.62 6.22 9.96
C ASN A 151 13.40 5.51 8.61
N TYR A 152 14.41 5.49 7.74
CA TYR A 152 14.32 4.78 6.46
C TYR A 152 14.10 3.28 6.69
N SER A 153 12.95 2.76 6.25
CA SER A 153 12.68 1.32 6.17
C SER A 153 11.73 1.02 5.01
N PRO A 154 11.76 -0.21 4.45
CA PRO A 154 10.80 -0.61 3.41
C PRO A 154 9.34 -0.37 3.82
N ARG A 155 8.98 -0.65 5.08
CA ARG A 155 7.63 -0.42 5.62
C ARG A 155 7.23 1.06 5.61
N HIS A 156 8.15 1.97 5.97
CA HIS A 156 7.88 3.41 5.91
C HIS A 156 7.74 3.92 4.47
N LEU A 157 8.49 3.35 3.52
CA LEU A 157 8.36 3.69 2.10
C LEU A 157 7.04 3.20 1.51
N ASP A 158 6.73 1.91 1.69
CA ASP A 158 5.49 1.29 1.23
C ASP A 158 4.25 2.05 1.74
N PHE A 159 4.27 2.39 3.03
CA PHE A 159 3.22 3.19 3.66
C PHE A 159 3.12 4.61 3.08
N PHE A 160 4.24 5.34 2.97
CA PHE A 160 4.23 6.69 2.42
C PHE A 160 3.73 6.69 0.97
N ILE A 161 4.19 5.73 0.17
CA ILE A 161 3.82 5.58 -1.23
C ILE A 161 2.31 5.30 -1.38
N LYS A 162 1.74 4.36 -0.61
CA LYS A 162 0.29 4.12 -0.59
C LYS A 162 -0.49 5.39 -0.21
N SER A 163 -0.04 6.10 0.82
CA SER A 163 -0.68 7.34 1.27
C SER A 163 -0.60 8.45 0.22
N TYR A 164 0.51 8.53 -0.51
CA TYR A 164 0.76 9.49 -1.58
C TYR A 164 -0.11 9.22 -2.82
N LEU A 165 -0.27 7.94 -3.19
CA LEU A 165 -1.13 7.50 -4.29
C LEU A 165 -2.63 7.72 -4.04
N ASN A 166 -3.03 7.82 -2.77
CA ASN A 166 -4.39 8.18 -2.36
C ASN A 166 -4.61 9.70 -2.21
N GLY A 167 -3.59 10.53 -2.49
CA GLY A 167 -3.67 11.98 -2.40
C GLY A 167 -4.10 12.67 -3.71
N ASP A 168 -4.79 13.80 -3.58
CA ASP A 168 -5.37 14.58 -4.70
C ASP A 168 -4.33 15.16 -5.69
N TYR A 169 -3.05 15.24 -5.30
CA TYR A 169 -1.99 15.81 -6.14
C TYR A 169 -0.70 14.98 -6.08
N GLN A 170 -0.35 14.41 -7.23
CA GLN A 170 0.84 13.56 -7.42
C GLN A 170 1.77 14.21 -8.45
N SER A 171 3.05 14.29 -8.13
CA SER A 171 4.07 15.02 -8.87
C SER A 171 5.47 14.63 -8.41
N SER A 172 6.30 14.14 -9.33
CA SER A 172 7.69 13.76 -9.04
C SER A 172 8.52 14.91 -8.46
N TYR A 173 8.16 16.17 -8.74
CA TYR A 173 8.80 17.36 -8.16
C TYR A 173 8.62 17.49 -6.64
N THR A 174 7.49 17.06 -6.08
CA THR A 174 7.18 17.20 -4.64
C THR A 174 7.36 15.90 -3.85
N PHE A 175 7.46 14.75 -4.53
CA PHE A 175 7.53 13.42 -3.92
C PHE A 175 8.67 13.28 -2.92
N TYR A 176 9.92 13.54 -3.32
CA TYR A 176 11.09 13.30 -2.45
C TYR A 176 11.12 14.24 -1.24
N GLU A 177 10.76 15.51 -1.42
CA GLU A 177 10.57 16.43 -0.29
C GLU A 177 9.49 15.95 0.69
N SER A 178 8.38 15.42 0.18
CA SER A 178 7.26 14.97 0.99
C SER A 178 7.60 13.68 1.74
N LEU A 179 8.30 12.75 1.09
CA LEU A 179 8.84 11.54 1.71
C LEU A 179 9.86 11.89 2.81
N TYR A 180 10.75 12.85 2.56
CA TYR A 180 11.71 13.31 3.56
C TYR A 180 11.00 13.93 4.79
N LYS A 181 10.04 14.83 4.57
CA LYS A 181 9.20 15.43 5.64
C LYS A 181 8.43 14.37 6.43
N TYR A 182 7.89 13.34 5.77
CA TYR A 182 7.25 12.20 6.43
C TYR A 182 8.25 11.42 7.30
N LEU A 183 9.44 11.09 6.78
CA LEU A 183 10.46 10.34 7.53
C LEU A 183 10.96 11.14 8.75
N ASP A 184 11.06 12.46 8.66
CA ASP A 184 11.42 13.33 9.79
C ASP A 184 10.41 13.24 10.95
N ASN A 185 9.10 13.16 10.67
CA ASN A 185 8.06 13.06 11.70
C ASN A 185 6.81 12.24 11.27
N PRO A 186 6.90 10.89 11.29
CA PRO A 186 5.77 10.02 10.93
C PRO A 186 4.55 10.18 11.84
N ARG A 187 4.75 10.59 13.11
CA ARG A 187 3.67 10.85 14.07
C ARG A 187 2.85 12.10 13.70
N ALA A 188 3.48 13.15 13.17
CA ALA A 188 2.76 14.35 12.75
C ALA A 188 1.83 14.06 11.56
N PHE A 189 2.29 13.24 10.60
CA PHE A 189 1.46 12.78 9.48
C PHE A 189 0.21 12.05 9.98
N TRP A 190 0.39 11.02 10.82
CA TRP A 190 -0.75 10.29 11.38
C TRP A 190 -1.66 11.17 12.22
N ASN A 191 -1.11 12.11 13.00
CA ASN A 191 -1.93 13.05 13.75
C ASN A 191 -2.77 13.94 12.81
N GLU A 192 -2.24 14.41 11.69
CA GLU A 192 -3.03 15.19 10.74
C GLU A 192 -4.21 14.38 10.17
N VAL A 193 -3.96 13.15 9.72
CA VAL A 193 -5.00 12.29 9.11
C VAL A 193 -6.00 11.80 10.17
N PHE A 194 -5.55 11.42 11.36
CA PHE A 194 -6.41 10.99 12.46
C PHE A 194 -7.25 12.14 13.02
N GLN A 195 -6.70 13.36 13.12
CA GLN A 195 -7.47 14.49 13.64
C GLN A 195 -8.63 14.90 12.73
N LYS A 196 -8.52 14.67 11.40
CA LYS A 196 -9.62 14.85 10.42
C LYS A 196 -10.78 13.87 10.62
N LEU A 197 -10.58 12.73 11.31
CA LEU A 197 -11.66 11.81 11.66
C LEU A 197 -12.62 12.44 12.68
N ASN A 198 -13.91 12.11 12.56
CA ASN A 198 -14.89 12.47 13.57
C ASN A 198 -14.76 11.60 14.84
N PRO A 199 -15.37 11.99 15.98
CA PRO A 199 -15.29 11.24 17.23
C PRO A 199 -15.75 9.78 17.14
N THR A 200 -16.74 9.46 16.30
CA THR A 200 -17.20 8.08 16.10
C THR A 200 -16.11 7.20 15.49
N ALA A 201 -15.47 7.67 14.42
CA ALA A 201 -14.36 6.96 13.78
C ALA A 201 -13.14 6.81 14.73
N LYS A 202 -12.80 7.87 15.48
CA LYS A 202 -11.73 7.82 16.51
C LYS A 202 -12.04 6.77 17.58
N ALA A 203 -13.28 6.71 18.07
CA ALA A 203 -13.72 5.73 19.07
C ALA A 203 -13.56 4.29 18.57
N ILE A 204 -13.98 4.00 17.33
CA ILE A 204 -13.89 2.66 16.73
C ILE A 204 -12.43 2.18 16.70
N LEU A 205 -11.50 3.03 16.22
CA LEU A 205 -10.08 2.68 16.13
C LEU A 205 -9.44 2.45 17.51
N LEU A 206 -9.75 3.28 18.51
CA LEU A 206 -9.19 3.13 19.85
C LEU A 206 -9.74 1.89 20.57
N ILE A 207 -11.01 1.55 20.36
CA ILE A 207 -11.61 0.35 20.96
C ILE A 207 -11.06 -0.92 20.29
N LEU A 208 -10.86 -0.92 18.96
CA LEU A 208 -10.19 -2.00 18.26
C LEU A 208 -8.74 -2.20 18.76
N LEU A 209 -7.98 -1.11 18.93
CA LEU A 209 -6.60 -1.18 19.45
C LEU A 209 -6.53 -1.88 20.81
N VAL A 210 -7.37 -1.48 21.78
CA VAL A 210 -7.31 -2.08 23.13
C VAL A 210 -7.82 -3.51 23.17
N SER A 211 -8.77 -3.86 22.29
CA SER A 211 -9.34 -5.21 22.19
C SER A 211 -8.37 -6.22 21.56
N GLY A 212 -7.44 -5.73 20.74
CA GLY A 212 -6.65 -6.57 19.86
C GLY A 212 -7.46 -7.03 18.64
N ASP A 213 -6.79 -7.09 17.50
CA ASP A 213 -7.31 -7.56 16.23
C ASP A 213 -6.66 -8.91 15.82
N PRO A 214 -7.37 -9.77 15.07
CA PRO A 214 -8.72 -9.58 14.55
C PRO A 214 -9.82 -9.67 15.63
N MET A 215 -10.81 -8.80 15.47
CA MET A 215 -12.01 -8.72 16.32
C MET A 215 -13.26 -8.82 15.45
N GLY A 216 -14.30 -9.48 15.95
CA GLY A 216 -15.60 -9.58 15.27
C GLY A 216 -16.33 -8.24 15.26
N ILE A 217 -17.00 -7.92 14.14
CA ILE A 217 -17.74 -6.64 14.00
C ILE A 217 -18.73 -6.41 15.15
N GLU A 218 -19.48 -7.44 15.55
CA GLU A 218 -20.51 -7.29 16.57
C GLU A 218 -19.94 -7.14 18.00
N ASP A 219 -18.78 -7.74 18.32
CA ASP A 219 -18.10 -7.52 19.60
C ASP A 219 -17.48 -6.11 19.67
N LEU A 220 -16.94 -5.62 18.55
CA LEU A 220 -16.46 -4.25 18.42
C LEU A 220 -17.60 -3.25 18.60
N LYS A 221 -18.76 -3.53 17.98
CA LYS A 221 -19.98 -2.71 18.10
C LYS A 221 -20.58 -2.75 19.51
N ALA A 222 -20.56 -3.91 20.17
CA ALA A 222 -20.98 -4.06 21.56
C ALA A 222 -20.08 -3.23 22.49
N SER A 223 -18.76 -3.41 22.38
CA SER A 223 -17.75 -2.62 23.12
C SER A 223 -17.88 -1.12 22.86
N PHE A 224 -18.08 -0.74 21.59
CA PHE A 224 -18.35 0.63 21.19
C PHE A 224 -19.58 1.18 21.91
N ASN A 225 -20.71 0.45 21.92
CA ASN A 225 -21.94 0.90 22.57
C ASN A 225 -21.80 1.10 24.09
N ASP A 226 -21.02 0.26 24.77
CA ASP A 226 -20.78 0.37 26.21
C ASP A 226 -19.86 1.55 26.56
N ILE A 227 -18.76 1.71 25.81
CA ILE A 227 -17.71 2.71 26.08
C ILE A 227 -18.14 4.11 25.62
N GLN A 228 -18.82 4.24 24.47
CA GLN A 228 -19.15 5.53 23.86
C GLN A 228 -19.96 6.45 24.77
N ILE A 229 -20.84 5.92 25.62
CA ILE A 229 -21.67 6.74 26.52
C ILE A 229 -20.75 7.50 27.47
N LYS A 230 -19.82 6.78 28.11
CA LYS A 230 -18.90 7.37 29.06
C LYS A 230 -17.82 8.23 28.41
N ALA A 231 -17.41 7.87 27.19
CA ALA A 231 -16.52 8.70 26.38
C ALA A 231 -17.13 10.08 26.10
N ARG A 232 -18.41 10.17 25.69
CA ARG A 232 -19.10 11.47 25.51
C ARG A 232 -19.14 12.30 26.78
N GLU A 233 -19.48 11.69 27.92
CA GLU A 233 -19.56 12.38 29.21
C GLU A 233 -18.23 12.99 29.66
N ILE A 234 -17.10 12.34 29.34
CA ILE A 234 -15.76 12.75 29.79
C ILE A 234 -15.09 13.70 28.78
N LEU A 235 -15.23 13.42 27.48
CA LEU A 235 -14.55 14.13 26.41
C LEU A 235 -15.34 15.33 25.88
N TYR A 236 -16.65 15.38 26.16
CA TYR A 236 -17.62 16.32 25.55
C TYR A 236 -17.66 16.25 24.01
N GLU A 237 -17.21 15.13 23.43
CA GLU A 237 -17.19 14.90 21.99
C GLU A 237 -18.53 14.37 21.44
N ALA A 238 -18.89 14.83 20.24
CA ALA A 238 -20.09 14.38 19.51
C ALA A 238 -19.87 13.02 18.82
N ILE A 239 -19.69 11.97 19.61
CA ILE A 239 -19.81 10.58 19.13
C ILE A 239 -21.27 10.34 18.74
N ILE A 240 -21.54 9.62 17.65
CA ILE A 240 -22.89 9.32 17.13
C ILE A 240 -23.00 7.81 16.93
N PRO A 241 -23.87 7.07 17.67
CA PRO A 241 -23.81 5.62 17.64
C PRO A 241 -24.45 5.02 16.38
N GLY A 242 -25.44 5.71 15.80
CA GLY A 242 -26.06 5.31 14.53
C GLY A 242 -25.13 5.44 13.32
N ASP A 243 -24.03 6.18 13.42
CA ASP A 243 -23.04 6.31 12.35
C ASP A 243 -22.01 5.17 12.34
N PHE A 244 -22.02 4.22 13.30
CA PHE A 244 -21.00 3.18 13.48
C PHE A 244 -20.57 2.49 12.16
N TYR A 245 -21.49 1.84 11.44
CA TYR A 245 -21.17 1.13 10.20
C TYR A 245 -20.74 2.05 9.05
N LYS A 246 -21.28 3.28 9.01
CA LYS A 246 -20.95 4.29 7.99
C LYS A 246 -19.52 4.79 8.16
N GLU A 247 -19.09 5.00 9.40
CA GLU A 247 -17.70 5.40 9.69
C GLU A 247 -16.76 4.20 9.61
N LEU A 248 -17.18 3.00 10.00
CA LEU A 248 -16.42 1.76 9.79
C LEU A 248 -16.05 1.57 8.31
N LYS A 249 -17.01 1.78 7.38
CA LYS A 249 -16.75 1.70 5.94
C LYS A 249 -15.74 2.74 5.43
N LYS A 250 -15.69 3.95 6.00
CA LYS A 250 -14.66 4.94 5.65
C LYS A 250 -13.28 4.57 6.20
N LEU A 251 -13.24 3.98 7.40
CA LEU A 251 -12.00 3.50 8.00
C LEU A 251 -11.38 2.36 7.16
N GLU A 252 -12.19 1.64 6.37
CA GLU A 252 -11.73 0.61 5.42
C GLU A 252 -10.82 1.16 4.30
N GLU A 253 -10.88 2.46 4.00
CA GLU A 253 -10.07 3.08 2.94
C GLU A 253 -8.58 3.26 3.32
N LEU A 254 -8.24 3.20 4.62
CA LEU A 254 -6.89 3.52 5.10
C LEU A 254 -6.46 2.85 6.42
N TYR A 255 -7.40 2.56 7.33
CA TYR A 255 -7.09 2.17 8.71
C TYR A 255 -7.30 0.68 8.98
N ILE A 256 -8.37 0.09 8.44
CA ILE A 256 -8.78 -1.29 8.74
C ILE A 256 -9.06 -2.10 7.48
N SER A 257 -8.91 -3.41 7.52
CA SER A 257 -9.42 -4.33 6.51
C SER A 257 -10.55 -5.15 7.11
N ILE A 258 -11.65 -5.27 6.38
CA ILE A 258 -12.82 -6.05 6.78
C ILE A 258 -12.84 -7.31 5.91
N ASN A 259 -12.64 -8.47 6.54
CA ASN A 259 -12.61 -9.75 5.84
C ASN A 259 -13.82 -10.59 6.27
N GLN A 260 -14.42 -11.30 5.31
CA GLN A 260 -15.12 -12.54 5.63
C GLN A 260 -14.04 -13.58 5.82
N ASP A 261 -14.02 -14.20 7.00
CA ASP A 261 -13.09 -15.27 7.28
C ASP A 261 -13.72 -16.59 6.82
N GLU A 262 -12.94 -17.45 6.16
CA GLU A 262 -13.40 -18.79 5.78
C GLU A 262 -13.31 -19.76 6.97
N TYR A 263 -12.46 -19.47 7.96
CA TYR A 263 -12.25 -20.32 9.15
C TYR A 263 -13.08 -19.89 10.36
N TYR A 264 -13.43 -18.61 10.49
CA TYR A 264 -14.25 -18.12 11.60
C TYR A 264 -15.64 -17.71 11.11
N TYR A 265 -16.71 -18.28 11.67
CA TYR A 265 -18.11 -17.95 11.35
C TYR A 265 -18.47 -16.48 11.67
N GLY A 266 -18.10 -15.55 10.80
CA GLY A 266 -18.34 -14.14 10.99
C GLY A 266 -17.59 -13.23 10.03
N THR A 267 -17.67 -11.93 10.31
CA THR A 267 -16.85 -10.91 9.62
C THR A 267 -15.90 -10.31 10.65
N THR A 268 -14.61 -10.36 10.34
CA THR A 268 -13.54 -9.90 11.23
C THR A 268 -12.97 -8.57 10.74
N ILE A 269 -12.48 -7.76 11.68
CA ILE A 269 -11.78 -6.51 11.41
C ILE A 269 -10.36 -6.63 11.95
N LYS A 270 -9.38 -6.30 11.10
CA LYS A 270 -8.00 -6.02 11.53
C LYS A 270 -7.52 -4.67 11.00
N PHE A 271 -6.43 -4.14 11.55
CA PHE A 271 -5.82 -2.92 10.99
C PHE A 271 -5.24 -3.19 9.59
N GLN A 272 -4.81 -2.17 8.84
CA GLN A 272 -4.08 -2.37 7.57
C GLN A 272 -2.55 -2.34 7.71
N SER A 273 -2.03 -1.79 8.82
CA SER A 273 -0.61 -1.55 9.01
C SER A 273 -0.24 -1.43 10.49
N PRO A 274 0.92 -1.98 10.94
CA PRO A 274 1.42 -1.80 12.31
C PRO A 274 1.58 -0.33 12.69
N GLY A 275 1.96 0.53 11.74
CA GLY A 275 2.20 1.95 11.99
C GLY A 275 0.96 2.73 12.44
N ILE A 276 -0.25 2.21 12.17
CA ILE A 276 -1.50 2.74 12.71
C ILE A 276 -1.58 2.43 14.21
N LYS A 277 -1.30 1.19 14.61
CA LYS A 277 -1.36 0.75 16.01
C LYS A 277 -0.32 1.48 16.84
N ASP A 278 0.91 1.61 16.33
CA ASP A 278 1.98 2.39 16.93
C ASP A 278 1.52 3.84 17.19
N TYR A 279 0.94 4.50 16.18
CA TYR A 279 0.40 5.85 16.34
C TYR A 279 -0.74 5.92 17.37
N LEU A 280 -1.72 5.02 17.28
CA LEU A 280 -2.89 5.04 18.18
C LEU A 280 -2.49 4.75 19.63
N LEU A 281 -1.48 3.90 19.87
CA LEU A 281 -0.92 3.64 21.19
C LEU A 281 -0.25 4.90 21.77
N GLU A 282 0.57 5.60 20.97
CA GLU A 282 1.20 6.86 21.38
C GLU A 282 0.18 7.99 21.54
N PHE A 283 -0.85 8.06 20.69
CA PHE A 283 -1.97 8.98 20.85
C PHE A 283 -2.68 8.72 22.17
N LEU A 284 -3.10 7.48 22.45
CA LEU A 284 -3.80 7.12 23.68
C LEU A 284 -2.96 7.40 24.94
N ARG A 285 -1.63 7.24 24.86
CA ARG A 285 -0.70 7.57 25.96
C ARG A 285 -0.59 9.06 26.25
N HIS A 286 -0.64 9.91 25.22
CA HIS A 286 -0.29 11.33 25.33
C HIS A 286 -1.49 12.27 25.16
N ASP A 287 -2.13 12.21 24.00
CA ASP A 287 -3.12 13.18 23.55
C ASP A 287 -4.56 12.71 23.89
N GLY A 288 -4.78 11.40 23.84
CA GLY A 288 -6.05 10.71 24.08
C GLY A 288 -6.22 10.16 25.50
N TYR A 289 -5.39 10.52 26.48
CA TYR A 289 -5.36 9.91 27.82
C TYR A 289 -6.70 9.87 28.56
N LEU A 290 -7.62 10.79 28.26
CA LEU A 290 -8.98 10.82 28.81
C LEU A 290 -9.85 9.63 28.37
N TRP A 291 -9.58 9.05 27.19
CA TRP A 291 -10.25 7.82 26.72
C TRP A 291 -10.00 6.65 27.67
N ILE A 292 -8.83 6.58 28.31
CA ILE A 292 -8.43 5.45 29.17
C ILE A 292 -9.42 5.27 30.33
N HIS A 293 -9.95 6.36 30.90
CA HIS A 293 -10.96 6.25 31.96
C HIS A 293 -12.27 5.64 31.44
N ALA A 294 -12.76 6.09 30.29
CA ALA A 294 -13.98 5.56 29.68
C ALA A 294 -13.81 4.09 29.30
N ILE A 295 -12.67 3.73 28.69
CA ILE A 295 -12.32 2.36 28.31
C ILE A 295 -12.25 1.47 29.55
N ILE A 296 -11.47 1.79 30.58
CA ILE A 296 -11.34 0.93 31.76
C ILE A 296 -12.68 0.77 32.50
N LEU A 297 -13.47 1.84 32.65
CA LEU A 297 -14.76 1.77 33.35
C LEU A 297 -15.81 0.94 32.58
N LYS A 298 -15.75 0.93 31.24
CA LYS A 298 -16.77 0.33 30.36
C LYS A 298 -16.29 -0.81 29.46
N ALA A 299 -15.06 -1.28 29.66
CA ALA A 299 -14.56 -2.48 29.00
C ALA A 299 -15.49 -3.66 29.30
N ARG A 300 -15.74 -4.45 28.24
CA ARG A 300 -16.59 -5.64 28.25
C ARG A 300 -15.75 -6.91 28.33
N PHE A 301 -14.52 -6.83 27.85
CA PHE A 301 -13.60 -7.96 27.71
C PHE A 301 -12.33 -7.75 28.55
N PHE A 302 -11.75 -8.85 29.04
CA PHE A 302 -10.59 -8.86 29.93
C PHE A 302 -9.32 -8.37 29.21
N ASN A 303 -9.12 -8.79 27.96
CA ASN A 303 -8.00 -8.35 27.11
C ASN A 303 -7.98 -6.83 26.90
N GLN A 304 -9.14 -6.17 26.78
CA GLN A 304 -9.26 -4.69 26.72
C GLN A 304 -8.63 -3.97 27.91
N LEU A 305 -8.53 -4.64 29.07
CA LEU A 305 -7.98 -4.09 30.31
C LEU A 305 -6.49 -4.39 30.49
N THR A 306 -5.91 -5.30 29.72
CA THR A 306 -4.59 -5.90 30.00
C THR A 306 -3.63 -5.89 28.80
N LEU A 307 -4.11 -5.76 27.56
CA LEU A 307 -3.30 -5.83 26.34
C LEU A 307 -2.36 -4.61 26.23
N VAL A 308 -2.90 -3.38 26.19
CA VAL A 308 -2.10 -2.16 26.09
C VAL A 308 -1.81 -1.47 27.43
N PHE A 309 -2.52 -1.81 28.51
CA PHE A 309 -2.41 -1.12 29.80
C PHE A 309 -1.51 -1.87 30.79
N GLY A 310 -0.73 -1.13 31.58
CA GLY A 310 0.20 -1.70 32.56
C GLY A 310 0.26 -0.93 33.88
N THR A 311 0.57 -1.63 34.96
CA THR A 311 0.79 -1.03 36.30
C THR A 311 2.26 -0.76 36.60
N LYS A 312 3.17 -1.29 35.78
CA LYS A 312 4.64 -1.14 35.81
C LYS A 312 5.17 -0.94 34.38
N GLU A 313 6.44 -0.63 34.21
CA GLU A 313 7.05 -0.51 32.87
C GLU A 313 7.16 -1.89 32.22
N GLU A 314 6.44 -2.10 31.13
CA GLU A 314 6.37 -3.37 30.40
C GLU A 314 6.33 -3.14 28.90
N LYS A 315 6.79 -4.13 28.14
CA LYS A 315 6.73 -4.11 26.68
C LYS A 315 5.44 -4.77 26.17
N ILE A 316 5.07 -4.41 24.95
CA ILE A 316 4.15 -5.17 24.11
C ILE A 316 5.02 -5.84 23.04
N ASP A 317 4.88 -7.16 22.92
CA ASP A 317 5.49 -8.01 21.91
C ASP A 317 4.39 -8.95 21.40
N ASP A 318 3.71 -8.57 20.32
CA ASP A 318 2.74 -9.42 19.60
C ASP A 318 3.46 -10.03 18.39
N TYR A 319 4.12 -11.18 18.57
CA TYR A 319 4.95 -11.78 17.52
C TYR A 319 4.16 -12.59 16.48
N ASP A 320 3.01 -13.14 16.89
CA ASP A 320 2.25 -14.13 16.14
C ASP A 320 1.18 -13.53 15.23
N SER A 321 0.58 -12.40 15.63
CA SER A 321 -0.46 -11.75 14.82
C SER A 321 0.10 -11.25 13.48
N ASP A 322 -0.68 -11.43 12.40
CA ASP A 322 -0.43 -10.89 11.05
C ASP A 322 0.13 -9.46 11.05
N ILE A 323 -0.46 -8.62 11.88
CA ILE A 323 -0.13 -7.20 11.97
C ILE A 323 0.33 -6.95 13.40
N PRO A 324 1.64 -7.06 13.68
CA PRO A 324 2.11 -7.04 15.06
C PRO A 324 1.98 -5.64 15.68
N LEU A 325 1.76 -5.59 16.99
CA LEU A 325 1.90 -4.39 17.82
C LEU A 325 3.15 -4.53 18.69
N TYR A 326 4.04 -3.54 18.61
CA TYR A 326 5.23 -3.47 19.44
C TYR A 326 5.27 -2.16 20.23
N GLY A 327 5.92 -2.17 21.39
CA GLY A 327 6.22 -0.93 22.11
C GLY A 327 6.24 -1.09 23.62
N GLN A 328 5.73 -0.08 24.31
CA GLN A 328 5.55 -0.07 25.77
C GLN A 328 4.07 0.01 26.12
N LYS A 329 3.65 -0.81 27.10
CA LYS A 329 2.32 -0.68 27.71
C LYS A 329 2.17 0.71 28.33
N ILE A 330 0.96 1.26 28.24
CA ILE A 330 0.61 2.54 28.84
C ILE A 330 0.62 2.36 30.37
N LEU A 331 1.62 2.96 31.02
CA LEU A 331 1.73 2.99 32.47
C LEU A 331 0.61 3.85 33.05
N LEU A 332 -0.35 3.21 33.72
CA LEU A 332 -1.51 3.89 34.29
C LEU A 332 -1.14 4.83 35.45
N SER A 333 -1.87 5.93 35.59
CA SER A 333 -1.80 6.82 36.76
C SER A 333 -2.36 6.12 38.01
N LEU A 334 -2.09 6.65 39.21
CA LEU A 334 -2.54 6.03 40.47
C LEU A 334 -4.06 5.83 40.52
N ASP A 335 -4.84 6.79 40.03
CA ASP A 335 -6.30 6.72 40.02
C ASP A 335 -6.83 5.77 38.93
N LEU A 336 -6.17 5.69 37.77
CA LEU A 336 -6.50 4.68 36.76
C LEU A 336 -6.12 3.27 37.21
N LYS A 337 -5.05 3.09 38.00
CA LYS A 337 -4.74 1.81 38.65
C LYS A 337 -5.81 1.41 39.67
N ARG A 338 -6.32 2.36 40.47
CA ARG A 338 -7.45 2.11 41.39
C ARG A 338 -8.73 1.71 40.63
N LEU A 339 -9.05 2.43 39.56
CA LEU A 339 -10.20 2.14 38.69
C LEU A 339 -10.08 0.75 38.05
N LEU A 340 -8.92 0.43 37.48
CA LEU A 340 -8.62 -0.89 36.90
C LEU A 340 -8.76 -1.99 37.97
N LYS A 341 -8.18 -1.79 39.16
CA LYS A 341 -8.29 -2.74 40.27
C LYS A 341 -9.75 -2.99 40.65
N GLN A 342 -10.54 -1.92 40.79
CA GLN A 342 -11.96 -2.02 41.12
C GLN A 342 -12.74 -2.78 40.04
N LYS A 343 -12.56 -2.42 38.77
CA LYS A 343 -13.20 -3.07 37.61
C LYS A 343 -12.90 -4.57 37.56
N LEU A 344 -11.62 -4.93 37.67
CA LEU A 344 -11.16 -6.32 37.64
C LEU A 344 -11.69 -7.13 38.82
N LEU A 345 -11.86 -6.54 40.02
CA LEU A 345 -12.45 -7.22 41.17
C LEU A 345 -13.98 -7.37 41.07
N SER A 346 -14.69 -6.32 40.63
CA SER A 346 -16.17 -6.34 40.64
C SER A 346 -16.79 -7.15 39.50
N GLU A 347 -16.12 -7.23 38.36
CA GLU A 347 -16.64 -7.86 37.13
C GLU A 347 -15.78 -9.07 36.70
N PHE A 348 -14.94 -9.60 37.61
CA PHE A 348 -13.96 -10.66 37.33
C PHE A 348 -14.53 -11.88 36.58
N LYS A 349 -15.71 -12.35 37.01
CA LYS A 349 -16.41 -13.52 36.46
C LYS A 349 -17.28 -13.18 35.23
N GLU A 350 -17.40 -11.90 34.85
CA GLU A 350 -18.16 -11.46 33.67
C GLU A 350 -17.24 -11.18 32.47
N LEU A 351 -16.05 -10.63 32.70
CA LEU A 351 -15.08 -10.23 31.66
C LEU A 351 -14.52 -11.43 30.86
N SER A 352 -15.02 -11.67 29.65
CA SER A 352 -14.50 -12.69 28.71
C SER A 352 -13.43 -12.15 27.74
N PHE A 353 -13.02 -12.91 26.73
CA PHE A 353 -12.08 -12.44 25.67
C PHE A 353 -12.83 -12.16 24.35
N CYS A 354 -12.21 -11.43 23.42
CA CYS A 354 -12.84 -11.05 22.13
C CYS A 354 -11.96 -11.17 20.88
N ASN A 355 -10.66 -11.44 21.04
CA ASN A 355 -9.80 -11.84 19.93
C ASN A 355 -10.23 -13.21 19.40
N HIS A 356 -10.21 -13.36 18.07
CA HIS A 356 -10.53 -14.63 17.40
C HIS A 356 -9.27 -15.49 17.23
N GLU A 357 -8.16 -14.87 16.82
CA GLU A 357 -6.83 -15.51 16.80
C GLU A 357 -6.30 -15.71 18.24
N GLU A 358 -5.64 -16.85 18.45
CA GLU A 358 -4.77 -17.09 19.60
C GLU A 358 -3.58 -16.11 19.59
N LYS A 359 -3.15 -15.62 20.76
CA LYS A 359 -1.98 -14.75 20.90
C LYS A 359 -1.15 -15.10 22.12
N GLU A 360 0.18 -15.03 22.03
CA GLU A 360 1.08 -15.16 23.19
C GLU A 360 0.69 -14.15 24.31
N LEU A 361 0.28 -12.93 23.93
CA LEU A 361 -0.16 -11.88 24.87
C LEU A 361 -1.45 -12.21 25.64
N THR A 362 -2.26 -13.15 25.17
CA THR A 362 -3.46 -13.67 25.87
C THR A 362 -3.27 -15.11 26.36
N ASP A 363 -2.04 -15.64 26.29
CA ASP A 363 -1.71 -17.06 26.58
C ASP A 363 -2.62 -18.02 25.79
N GLN A 364 -2.76 -17.69 24.49
CA GLN A 364 -3.62 -18.35 23.49
C GLN A 364 -5.14 -18.27 23.77
N LEU A 365 -5.58 -17.61 24.84
CA LEU A 365 -7.01 -17.48 25.15
C LEU A 365 -7.71 -16.56 24.13
N THR A 366 -8.89 -17.00 23.68
CA THR A 366 -9.72 -16.41 22.63
C THR A 366 -11.17 -16.24 23.10
N ARG A 367 -12.02 -15.65 22.25
CA ARG A 367 -13.47 -15.50 22.50
C ARG A 367 -14.23 -16.80 22.81
N TYR A 368 -13.68 -17.95 22.41
CA TYR A 368 -14.33 -19.25 22.46
C TYR A 368 -14.20 -19.91 23.85
N HIS A 369 -13.16 -19.53 24.59
CA HIS A 369 -12.92 -19.98 25.96
C HIS A 369 -13.91 -19.38 26.95
N SER A 370 -14.49 -20.21 27.81
CA SER A 370 -15.44 -19.77 28.85
C SER A 370 -14.78 -18.96 29.98
N ASN A 371 -15.61 -18.29 30.79
CA ASN A 371 -15.09 -17.52 31.92
C ASN A 371 -14.45 -18.40 33.01
N ASP A 372 -14.87 -19.65 33.16
CA ASP A 372 -14.35 -20.60 34.15
C ASP A 372 -13.00 -21.21 33.68
N GLU A 373 -12.86 -21.48 32.38
CA GLU A 373 -11.61 -21.91 31.75
C GLU A 373 -10.51 -20.85 31.79
N THR A 374 -10.91 -19.58 31.70
CA THR A 374 -9.99 -18.43 31.75
C THR A 374 -9.75 -17.93 33.18
N GLU A 375 -10.48 -18.40 34.19
CA GLU A 375 -10.49 -17.83 35.54
C GLU A 375 -9.09 -17.77 36.17
N TYR A 376 -8.35 -18.89 36.16
CA TYR A 376 -7.06 -18.92 36.82
C TYR A 376 -5.94 -18.22 36.05
N PHE A 377 -6.04 -18.08 34.73
CA PHE A 377 -5.17 -17.18 33.98
C PHE A 377 -5.40 -15.73 34.40
N LYS A 378 -6.68 -15.30 34.49
CA LYS A 378 -7.04 -13.96 34.98
C LYS A 378 -6.52 -13.71 36.40
N LEU A 379 -6.51 -14.72 37.30
CA LEU A 379 -5.91 -14.61 38.64
C LEU A 379 -4.38 -14.41 38.58
N ILE A 380 -3.66 -15.10 37.69
CA ILE A 380 -2.23 -14.88 37.45
C ILE A 380 -1.97 -13.46 36.92
N THR A 381 -2.75 -13.01 35.93
CA THR A 381 -2.65 -11.64 35.38
C THR A 381 -2.96 -10.58 36.44
N LEU A 382 -3.95 -10.82 37.32
CA LEU A 382 -4.33 -9.93 38.40
C LEU A 382 -3.18 -9.74 39.40
N ASN A 383 -2.49 -10.82 39.79
CA ASN A 383 -1.26 -10.73 40.61
C ASN A 383 -0.11 -10.04 39.86
N HIS A 384 0.07 -10.31 38.57
CA HIS A 384 1.11 -9.66 37.76
C HIS A 384 0.92 -8.14 37.70
N LEU A 385 -0.32 -7.66 37.58
CA LEU A 385 -0.68 -6.25 37.65
C LEU A 385 -0.60 -5.70 39.08
N PHE A 386 -1.03 -6.46 40.08
CA PHE A 386 -1.12 -6.04 41.48
C PHE A 386 -0.52 -7.09 42.42
N PRO A 387 0.82 -7.12 42.60
CA PRO A 387 1.51 -8.17 43.35
C PRO A 387 0.99 -8.33 44.78
N ILE A 388 0.53 -9.53 45.11
CA ILE A 388 -0.17 -9.84 46.37
C ILE A 388 0.74 -9.85 47.59
N GLU A 389 2.06 -9.90 47.42
CA GLU A 389 3.02 -9.84 48.52
C GLU A 389 3.06 -8.43 49.14
N ARG A 390 2.51 -7.42 48.46
CA ARG A 390 2.43 -6.04 48.96
C ARG A 390 1.16 -5.81 49.76
N ASP A 391 1.28 -5.17 50.92
CA ASP A 391 0.13 -4.86 51.78
C ASP A 391 -0.92 -3.94 51.13
N GLU A 392 -0.51 -3.09 50.17
CA GLU A 392 -1.40 -2.24 49.36
C GLU A 392 -2.36 -3.05 48.45
N ASN A 393 -2.09 -4.35 48.25
CA ASN A 393 -2.88 -5.28 47.44
C ASN A 393 -3.50 -6.40 48.29
N LYS A 394 -3.70 -6.18 49.59
CA LYS A 394 -4.39 -7.13 50.48
C LYS A 394 -5.83 -7.43 50.01
N ASP A 395 -6.47 -6.50 49.32
CA ASP A 395 -7.76 -6.68 48.65
C ASP A 395 -7.69 -7.76 47.56
N ILE A 396 -6.73 -7.66 46.63
CA ILE A 396 -6.46 -8.68 45.61
C ILE A 396 -6.11 -10.02 46.25
N ARG A 397 -5.22 -10.02 47.25
CA ARG A 397 -4.80 -11.23 47.97
C ARG A 397 -5.98 -11.95 48.61
N ASN A 398 -6.86 -11.21 49.29
CA ASN A 398 -8.07 -11.78 49.89
C ASN A 398 -9.02 -12.33 48.82
N PHE A 399 -9.27 -11.59 47.74
CA PHE A 399 -10.10 -12.06 46.62
C PHE A 399 -9.58 -13.37 46.02
N MET A 400 -8.28 -13.44 45.70
CA MET A 400 -7.65 -14.66 45.19
C MET A 400 -7.73 -15.84 46.18
N LEU A 401 -7.58 -15.59 47.49
CA LEU A 401 -7.79 -16.61 48.52
C LEU A 401 -9.25 -17.07 48.60
N GLU A 402 -10.20 -16.15 48.51
CA GLU A 402 -11.63 -16.45 48.56
C GLU A 402 -12.08 -17.28 47.36
N SER A 403 -11.63 -16.97 46.13
CA SER A 403 -11.86 -17.82 44.95
C SER A 403 -11.28 -19.22 45.14
N VAL A 404 -9.97 -19.34 45.39
CA VAL A 404 -9.31 -20.65 45.49
C VAL A 404 -9.85 -21.50 46.64
N LEU A 405 -10.23 -20.88 47.77
CA LEU A 405 -10.87 -21.58 48.88
C LEU A 405 -12.35 -21.89 48.65
N ALA A 406 -13.04 -21.18 47.73
CA ALA A 406 -14.38 -21.57 47.30
C ALA A 406 -14.30 -22.83 46.44
N ASP A 407 -13.42 -22.84 45.43
CA ASP A 407 -13.21 -23.94 44.49
C ASP A 407 -12.82 -25.24 45.24
N ILE A 408 -11.85 -25.15 46.16
CA ILE A 408 -11.44 -26.25 47.05
C ILE A 408 -12.59 -26.77 47.94
N LYS A 409 -13.58 -25.94 48.30
CA LYS A 409 -14.73 -26.33 49.14
C LYS A 409 -15.94 -26.80 48.33
N SER A 410 -16.07 -26.39 47.07
CA SER A 410 -17.14 -26.82 46.17
C SER A 410 -16.84 -28.15 45.47
N TYR A 411 -15.59 -28.62 45.56
CA TYR A 411 -15.17 -29.96 45.19
C TYR A 411 -16.02 -31.01 45.95
N ASP A 412 -16.63 -31.91 45.18
CA ASP A 412 -17.27 -33.14 45.66
C ASP A 412 -16.90 -34.28 44.71
N ASP A 413 -17.16 -35.54 45.07
CA ASP A 413 -16.75 -36.73 44.29
C ASP A 413 -17.30 -36.75 42.83
N ASN A 414 -18.18 -35.81 42.44
CA ASN A 414 -18.72 -35.66 41.09
C ASN A 414 -18.37 -34.30 40.43
N ARG A 415 -17.44 -33.52 40.99
CA ARG A 415 -17.08 -32.17 40.49
C ARG A 415 -15.59 -31.91 40.53
N HIS A 416 -15.01 -31.53 39.39
CA HIS A 416 -13.63 -31.05 39.31
C HIS A 416 -13.43 -29.79 40.15
N VAL A 417 -12.23 -29.59 40.68
CA VAL A 417 -11.89 -28.38 41.46
C VAL A 417 -11.98 -27.11 40.61
N VAL A 418 -11.59 -27.17 39.33
CA VAL A 418 -11.71 -26.08 38.34
C VAL A 418 -11.89 -26.66 36.93
N ALA A 419 -12.27 -25.82 35.96
CA ALA A 419 -12.34 -26.20 34.54
C ALA A 419 -10.96 -26.58 33.95
N HIS A 420 -10.95 -27.38 32.89
CA HIS A 420 -9.74 -27.97 32.27
C HIS A 420 -8.61 -26.95 32.02
N ARG A 421 -8.86 -25.88 31.25
CA ARG A 421 -7.84 -24.85 30.99
C ARG A 421 -7.38 -24.12 32.28
N SER A 422 -8.23 -24.01 33.30
CA SER A 422 -7.84 -23.46 34.62
C SER A 422 -6.93 -24.41 35.42
N MET A 423 -6.99 -25.74 35.22
CA MET A 423 -6.10 -26.72 35.87
C MET A 423 -4.61 -26.48 35.55
N ILE A 424 -4.30 -25.87 34.40
CA ILE A 424 -2.94 -25.48 33.96
C ILE A 424 -2.29 -24.50 34.95
N TYR A 425 -3.08 -23.53 35.40
CA TYR A 425 -2.65 -22.39 36.21
C TYR A 425 -2.87 -22.61 37.70
N PHE A 426 -3.80 -23.49 38.10
CA PHE A 426 -4.13 -23.78 39.50
C PHE A 426 -2.89 -24.03 40.40
N PRO A 427 -1.90 -24.89 40.05
CA PRO A 427 -0.72 -25.06 40.89
C PRO A 427 0.13 -23.78 41.01
N SER A 428 0.17 -22.95 39.96
CA SER A 428 0.86 -21.65 39.97
C SER A 428 0.18 -20.66 40.92
N VAL A 429 -1.16 -20.61 40.92
CA VAL A 429 -1.93 -19.76 41.86
C VAL A 429 -1.79 -20.27 43.30
N VAL A 430 -1.86 -21.58 43.55
CA VAL A 430 -1.59 -22.17 44.88
C VAL A 430 -0.19 -21.82 45.36
N ARG A 431 0.83 -21.82 44.47
CA ARG A 431 2.20 -21.42 44.81
C ARG A 431 2.30 -19.95 45.25
N LEU A 432 1.56 -19.04 44.61
CA LEU A 432 1.50 -17.62 45.00
C LEU A 432 0.82 -17.44 46.37
N LEU A 433 -0.27 -18.18 46.59
CA LEU A 433 -1.07 -18.10 47.82
C LEU A 433 -0.50 -18.92 49.00
N LEU A 434 0.54 -19.73 48.77
CA LEU A 434 1.17 -20.62 49.75
C LEU A 434 1.43 -20.01 51.14
N PRO A 435 1.87 -18.74 51.31
CA PRO A 435 2.08 -18.14 52.64
C PRO A 435 0.78 -17.85 53.42
N TYR A 436 -0.38 -17.96 52.78
CA TYR A 436 -1.68 -17.49 53.29
C TYR A 436 -2.78 -18.57 53.26
N LEU A 437 -2.50 -19.75 52.69
CA LEU A 437 -3.45 -20.86 52.61
C LEU A 437 -3.50 -21.68 53.91
N GLU A 438 -4.63 -21.66 54.59
CA GLU A 438 -4.92 -22.48 55.78
C GLU A 438 -5.52 -23.85 55.38
N THR A 439 -4.84 -24.59 54.50
CA THR A 439 -5.32 -25.89 53.99
C THR A 439 -4.19 -26.92 53.99
N SER A 440 -4.50 -28.19 54.30
CA SER A 440 -3.50 -29.24 54.34
C SER A 440 -2.90 -29.49 52.94
N PRO A 441 -1.57 -29.52 52.81
CA PRO A 441 -0.90 -29.84 51.54
C PRO A 441 -1.29 -31.18 50.94
N ASN A 442 -1.67 -32.17 51.77
CA ASN A 442 -2.11 -33.47 51.24
C ASN A 442 -3.47 -33.34 50.56
N ASP A 443 -4.35 -32.49 51.10
CA ASP A 443 -5.73 -32.33 50.66
C ASP A 443 -5.75 -31.63 49.30
N ILE A 444 -4.95 -30.56 49.13
CA ILE A 444 -4.79 -29.88 47.83
C ILE A 444 -4.22 -30.83 46.76
N ILE A 445 -3.22 -31.64 47.12
CA ILE A 445 -2.63 -32.64 46.20
C ILE A 445 -3.65 -33.72 45.84
N GLN A 446 -4.47 -34.17 46.80
CA GLN A 446 -5.53 -35.15 46.59
C GLN A 446 -6.61 -34.61 45.67
N ILE A 447 -7.18 -33.44 45.99
CA ILE A 447 -8.25 -32.76 45.23
C ILE A 447 -7.83 -32.53 43.79
N TYR A 448 -6.61 -32.02 43.56
CA TYR A 448 -6.11 -31.84 42.20
C TYR A 448 -5.95 -33.19 41.49
N TYR A 449 -5.35 -34.20 42.14
CA TYR A 449 -5.14 -35.51 41.54
C TYR A 449 -6.44 -36.22 41.15
N GLU A 450 -7.49 -36.08 41.97
CA GLU A 450 -8.82 -36.65 41.72
C GLU A 450 -9.62 -35.84 40.69
N SER A 451 -9.30 -34.55 40.53
CA SER A 451 -9.91 -33.69 39.50
C SER A 451 -9.38 -33.91 38.09
N ILE A 452 -8.24 -34.61 37.91
CA ILE A 452 -7.60 -34.79 36.60
C ILE A 452 -8.47 -35.62 35.66
N THR A 453 -8.81 -35.04 34.51
CA THR A 453 -9.53 -35.67 33.39
C THR A 453 -8.75 -35.72 32.10
N PHE A 454 -7.71 -34.89 31.94
CA PHE A 454 -6.86 -34.88 30.75
C PHE A 454 -5.44 -35.32 31.12
N ALA A 455 -4.80 -36.16 30.30
CA ALA A 455 -3.44 -36.64 30.60
C ALA A 455 -2.44 -35.49 30.67
N THR A 456 -2.65 -34.43 29.86
CA THR A 456 -1.88 -33.18 29.90
C THR A 456 -1.83 -32.51 31.27
N GLU A 457 -2.87 -32.64 32.11
CA GLU A 457 -2.93 -32.04 33.46
C GLU A 457 -1.91 -32.65 34.42
N TYR A 458 -1.47 -33.89 34.21
CA TYR A 458 -0.38 -34.49 34.97
C TYR A 458 0.94 -33.71 34.83
N ARG A 459 1.16 -33.00 33.72
CA ARG A 459 2.30 -32.10 33.55
C ARG A 459 2.33 -31.04 34.65
N TYR A 460 1.15 -30.49 34.95
CA TYR A 460 0.95 -29.42 35.92
C TYR A 460 0.83 -29.95 37.34
N PHE A 461 0.24 -31.14 37.54
CA PHE A 461 0.29 -31.85 38.82
C PHE A 461 1.72 -31.99 39.36
N TYR A 462 2.70 -32.27 38.50
CA TYR A 462 4.10 -32.40 38.89
C TYR A 462 4.71 -31.10 39.47
N LYS A 463 4.13 -29.92 39.22
CA LYS A 463 4.56 -28.65 39.84
C LYS A 463 4.45 -28.70 41.37
N PHE A 464 3.54 -29.50 41.94
CA PHE A 464 3.44 -29.69 43.39
C PHE A 464 4.68 -30.32 44.03
N LYS A 465 5.60 -30.92 43.25
CA LYS A 465 6.93 -31.32 43.70
C LYS A 465 7.78 -30.15 44.20
N GLU A 466 7.62 -28.96 43.63
CA GLU A 466 8.30 -27.74 44.09
C GLU A 466 7.53 -27.02 45.20
N ILE A 467 6.20 -27.05 45.13
CA ILE A 467 5.31 -26.32 46.06
C ILE A 467 5.24 -27.02 47.42
N TYR A 468 5.08 -28.34 47.41
CA TYR A 468 4.86 -29.18 48.60
C TYR A 468 5.79 -30.40 48.59
N PRO A 469 7.12 -30.25 48.53
CA PRO A 469 8.07 -31.33 48.24
C PRO A 469 7.91 -32.57 49.13
N VAL A 470 7.66 -32.39 50.44
CA VAL A 470 7.52 -33.52 51.38
C VAL A 470 6.19 -34.25 51.19
N ALA A 471 5.07 -33.52 51.08
CA ALA A 471 3.74 -34.12 50.89
C ALA A 471 3.61 -34.76 49.51
N PHE A 472 4.06 -34.08 48.46
CA PHE A 472 4.08 -34.59 47.10
C PHE A 472 4.97 -35.82 46.96
N GLN A 473 6.19 -35.84 47.53
CA GLN A 473 7.04 -37.03 47.46
C GLN A 473 6.39 -38.24 48.16
N LYS A 474 5.73 -38.03 49.31
CA LYS A 474 4.98 -39.09 50.01
C LYS A 474 3.80 -39.59 49.17
N PHE A 475 3.01 -38.69 48.60
CA PHE A 475 1.88 -39.02 47.73
C PHE A 475 2.34 -39.76 46.46
N TYR A 476 3.35 -39.24 45.78
CA TYR A 476 3.90 -39.78 44.54
C TYR A 476 4.43 -41.20 44.73
N VAL A 477 5.23 -41.47 45.77
CA VAL A 477 5.74 -42.82 46.04
C VAL A 477 4.60 -43.82 46.29
N ASN A 478 3.54 -43.41 46.98
CA ASN A 478 2.40 -44.27 47.26
C ASN A 478 1.51 -44.52 46.02
N ASN A 479 1.42 -43.57 45.10
CA ASN A 479 0.46 -43.60 43.98
C ASN A 479 1.07 -43.77 42.59
N ILE A 480 2.41 -43.77 42.42
CA ILE A 480 3.06 -43.78 41.09
C ILE A 480 2.62 -44.91 40.16
N GLN A 481 2.28 -46.10 40.69
CA GLN A 481 1.76 -47.19 39.86
C GLN A 481 0.35 -46.90 39.34
N ARG A 482 -0.51 -46.25 40.15
CA ARG A 482 -1.85 -45.80 39.75
C ARG A 482 -1.77 -44.64 38.77
N ILE A 483 -0.97 -43.62 39.07
CA ILE A 483 -0.71 -42.47 38.19
C ILE A 483 -0.28 -42.93 36.78
N ARG A 484 0.71 -43.82 36.68
CA ARG A 484 1.20 -44.36 35.39
C ARG A 484 0.19 -45.21 34.63
N LYS A 485 -0.82 -45.75 35.32
CA LYS A 485 -1.95 -46.46 34.69
C LYS A 485 -2.97 -45.42 34.20
N HIS A 486 -3.39 -44.51 35.07
CA HIS A 486 -4.38 -43.47 34.76
C HIS A 486 -3.95 -42.58 33.60
N ILE A 487 -2.69 -42.10 33.57
CA ILE A 487 -2.13 -41.35 32.41
C ILE A 487 -2.34 -42.10 31.09
N LYS A 488 -2.24 -43.43 31.08
CA LYS A 488 -2.41 -44.22 29.85
C LYS A 488 -3.85 -44.51 29.46
N GLU A 489 -4.75 -44.46 30.43
CA GLU A 489 -6.20 -44.58 30.21
C GLU A 489 -6.67 -43.23 29.67
N LEU A 490 -6.34 -42.13 30.34
CA LEU A 490 -6.64 -40.77 29.86
C LEU A 490 -6.04 -40.45 28.50
N ILE A 491 -4.86 -40.95 28.11
CA ILE A 491 -4.37 -40.75 26.73
C ILE A 491 -5.31 -41.38 25.69
N PHE A 492 -5.99 -42.50 26.00
CA PHE A 492 -7.03 -43.05 25.11
C PHE A 492 -8.29 -42.17 25.18
N ASP A 493 -8.78 -41.88 26.38
CA ASP A 493 -10.04 -41.17 26.61
C ASP A 493 -9.99 -39.72 26.05
N GLU A 494 -8.84 -39.05 26.15
CA GLU A 494 -8.57 -37.69 25.64
C GLU A 494 -8.50 -37.67 24.11
N ILE A 495 -7.91 -38.70 23.49
CA ILE A 495 -7.91 -38.84 22.02
C ILE A 495 -9.33 -39.15 21.51
N GLU A 496 -10.07 -40.04 22.18
CA GLU A 496 -11.46 -40.36 21.82
C GLU A 496 -12.36 -39.13 21.95
N TYR A 497 -12.29 -38.43 23.09
CA TYR A 497 -13.01 -37.17 23.34
C TYR A 497 -12.73 -36.13 22.25
N TYR A 498 -11.47 -35.94 21.86
CA TYR A 498 -11.11 -34.98 20.81
C TYR A 498 -11.48 -35.44 19.39
N LEU A 499 -11.72 -36.73 19.15
CA LEU A 499 -12.17 -37.23 17.84
C LEU A 499 -13.71 -37.31 17.72
N GLU A 500 -14.45 -37.30 18.83
CA GLU A 500 -15.92 -37.37 18.84
C GLU A 500 -16.64 -36.01 18.80
N GLN A 501 -15.94 -34.88 19.00
CA GLN A 501 -16.53 -33.55 18.92
C GLN A 501 -16.47 -33.00 17.48
N ASP A 502 -17.61 -32.56 16.96
CA ASP A 502 -17.85 -32.22 15.54
C ASP A 502 -17.42 -30.78 15.16
N GLU A 503 -16.46 -30.17 15.88
CA GLU A 503 -16.03 -28.77 15.72
C GLU A 503 -14.49 -28.62 15.62
N GLU A 504 -14.02 -27.74 14.72
CA GLU A 504 -12.60 -27.58 14.34
C GLU A 504 -11.69 -26.99 15.45
N GLU A 505 -12.25 -26.60 16.60
CA GLU A 505 -11.50 -26.02 17.73
C GLU A 505 -10.54 -27.00 18.43
N ILE A 506 -10.70 -28.30 18.20
CA ILE A 506 -10.11 -29.36 19.04
C ILE A 506 -8.82 -29.98 18.47
N GLY A 507 -8.47 -29.68 17.21
CA GLY A 507 -7.25 -30.22 16.59
C GLY A 507 -5.97 -29.85 17.34
N ILE A 508 -5.89 -28.64 17.92
CA ILE A 508 -4.66 -28.09 18.50
C ILE A 508 -4.29 -28.78 19.82
N GLU A 509 -5.25 -29.07 20.70
CA GLU A 509 -5.02 -29.82 21.94
C GLU A 509 -4.62 -31.28 21.66
N LEU A 510 -5.31 -31.92 20.72
CA LEU A 510 -4.98 -33.26 20.25
C LEU A 510 -3.56 -33.30 19.66
N ASP A 511 -3.21 -32.35 18.80
CA ASP A 511 -1.88 -32.21 18.22
C ASP A 511 -0.81 -31.96 19.31
N SER A 512 -1.10 -31.13 20.32
CA SER A 512 -0.20 -30.84 21.43
C SER A 512 0.07 -32.07 22.30
N LEU A 513 -0.97 -32.87 22.59
CA LEU A 513 -0.85 -34.16 23.27
C LEU A 513 0.04 -35.13 22.47
N LEU A 514 -0.23 -35.27 21.17
CA LEU A 514 0.43 -36.23 20.27
C LEU A 514 1.88 -35.84 19.91
N MET A 515 2.16 -34.55 19.64
CA MET A 515 3.48 -34.06 19.21
C MET A 515 4.51 -33.97 20.33
N GLY A 516 4.09 -33.93 21.60
CA GLY A 516 5.03 -33.79 22.72
C GLY A 516 4.49 -34.15 24.09
N GLY A 517 3.20 -33.90 24.37
CA GLY A 517 2.61 -34.16 25.69
C GLY A 517 2.85 -35.58 26.21
N ILE A 518 2.58 -36.59 25.37
CA ILE A 518 2.81 -38.00 25.71
C ILE A 518 4.29 -38.29 26.04
N GLU A 519 5.25 -37.68 25.34
CA GLU A 519 6.69 -37.90 25.58
C GLU A 519 7.21 -37.18 26.83
N GLU A 520 6.69 -35.98 27.10
CA GLU A 520 6.97 -35.24 28.33
C GLU A 520 6.47 -36.03 29.53
N LEU A 521 5.22 -36.47 29.52
CA LEU A 521 4.63 -37.32 30.56
C LEU A 521 5.41 -38.64 30.72
N ARG A 522 5.77 -39.31 29.61
CA ARG A 522 6.61 -40.53 29.61
C ARG A 522 7.92 -40.30 30.35
N THR A 523 8.58 -39.18 30.09
CA THR A 523 9.86 -38.81 30.69
C THR A 523 9.68 -38.44 32.18
N GLN A 524 8.74 -37.55 32.49
CA GLN A 524 8.46 -36.98 33.79
C GLN A 524 8.00 -38.01 34.83
N TYR A 525 7.13 -38.94 34.41
CA TYR A 525 6.62 -40.03 35.25
C TYR A 525 7.37 -41.35 35.06
N SER A 526 8.27 -41.44 34.09
CA SER A 526 9.13 -42.61 33.81
C SER A 526 8.34 -43.92 33.63
N PHE A 527 7.28 -43.90 32.81
CA PHE A 527 6.60 -45.11 32.36
C PHE A 527 7.09 -45.55 30.98
N ARG A 528 6.72 -46.78 30.57
CA ARG A 528 7.03 -47.30 29.24
C ARG A 528 5.80 -47.25 28.35
N LEU A 529 5.92 -46.63 27.19
CA LEU A 529 5.08 -46.91 26.04
C LEU A 529 5.62 -48.19 25.40
N THR A 530 4.79 -49.23 25.30
CA THR A 530 5.16 -50.50 24.67
C THR A 530 4.71 -50.48 23.23
N GLU A 531 5.44 -51.15 22.33
CA GLU A 531 5.00 -51.32 20.92
C GLU A 531 3.56 -51.83 20.80
N ARG A 532 3.13 -52.71 21.72
CA ARG A 532 1.74 -53.16 21.79
C ARG A 532 0.75 -52.02 22.06
N TYR A 533 1.07 -51.12 22.98
CA TYR A 533 0.19 -50.01 23.39
C TYR A 533 0.15 -48.89 22.34
N LEU A 534 1.31 -48.59 21.72
CA LEU A 534 1.34 -47.67 20.56
C LEU A 534 0.51 -48.23 19.41
N LYS A 535 0.68 -49.51 19.08
CA LYS A 535 -0.13 -50.17 18.04
C LYS A 535 -1.62 -50.23 18.36
N GLU A 536 -1.97 -50.31 19.64
CA GLU A 536 -3.37 -50.28 20.11
C GLU A 536 -3.99 -48.90 19.85
N LEU A 537 -3.29 -47.81 20.18
CA LEU A 537 -3.69 -46.44 19.81
C LEU A 537 -3.79 -46.25 18.28
N GLU A 538 -2.74 -46.64 17.53
CA GLU A 538 -2.67 -46.54 16.07
C GLU A 538 -3.82 -47.30 15.38
N THR A 539 -4.27 -48.43 15.95
CA THR A 539 -5.36 -49.26 15.36
C THR A 539 -6.75 -48.79 15.78
N THR A 540 -6.93 -48.26 16.99
CA THR A 540 -8.24 -47.83 17.50
C THR A 540 -8.67 -46.48 16.90
N PHE A 541 -7.73 -45.56 16.69
CA PHE A 541 -8.00 -44.18 16.27
C PHE A 541 -7.44 -43.81 14.88
N GLU A 542 -6.88 -44.77 14.14
CA GLU A 542 -6.25 -44.58 12.81
C GLU A 542 -5.07 -43.56 12.78
N LEU A 543 -4.38 -43.36 13.91
CA LEU A 543 -3.28 -42.39 14.09
C LEU A 543 -1.87 -42.95 13.76
N ASP A 544 -0.91 -42.07 13.43
CA ASP A 544 0.54 -42.38 13.28
C ASP A 544 1.36 -41.87 14.48
N LEU A 545 1.94 -42.80 15.27
CA LEU A 545 2.73 -42.49 16.48
C LEU A 545 4.24 -42.78 16.32
N THR A 546 4.75 -42.77 15.09
CA THR A 546 6.16 -43.13 14.80
C THR A 546 7.21 -42.20 15.42
N SER A 547 6.85 -40.99 15.83
CA SER A 547 7.75 -39.97 16.42
C SER A 547 8.33 -40.31 17.80
N LEU A 548 7.72 -41.21 18.58
CA LEU A 548 8.04 -41.42 20.02
C LEU A 548 9.32 -42.28 20.30
N ARG A 549 10.28 -42.32 19.37
CA ARG A 549 11.48 -43.22 19.33
C ARG A 549 12.78 -42.37 19.08
N LYS A 550 13.87 -42.50 19.88
CA LYS A 550 14.95 -41.45 20.10
C LYS A 550 16.41 -41.79 19.71
N GLU A 551 17.29 -40.79 19.42
CA GLU A 551 18.75 -40.74 19.79
C GLU A 551 19.47 -39.32 19.83
N ASN A 552 20.83 -39.18 19.82
CA ASN A 552 21.62 -38.11 20.54
C ASN A 552 22.89 -37.42 19.86
N LYS A 553 23.11 -36.09 20.08
CA LYS A 553 24.38 -35.29 20.38
C LYS A 553 25.43 -34.69 19.34
N SER A 554 25.52 -33.33 19.29
CA SER A 554 26.67 -32.42 19.72
C SER A 554 27.80 -31.75 18.85
N ARG A 555 27.87 -30.38 18.89
CA ARG A 555 29.01 -29.40 19.19
C ARG A 555 30.19 -28.97 18.23
N LYS A 556 30.30 -27.63 17.92
CA LYS A 556 31.43 -26.60 18.13
C LYS A 556 32.10 -25.75 16.95
N LYS A 557 31.88 -24.40 16.98
CA LYS A 557 32.79 -23.17 17.04
C LYS A 557 33.83 -22.67 15.93
N THR A 558 33.59 -21.42 15.44
CA THR A 558 34.51 -20.23 15.17
C THR A 558 35.50 -20.20 13.95
N ARG A 559 36.07 -19.08 13.38
CA ARG A 559 36.21 -17.61 13.68
C ARG A 559 36.58 -16.70 12.42
N TYR A 560 36.76 -15.36 12.56
CA TYR A 560 37.08 -14.33 11.51
C TYR A 560 38.43 -13.55 11.68
N PRO A 561 38.97 -12.86 10.62
CA PRO A 561 39.91 -11.69 10.68
C PRO A 561 39.46 -10.43 9.85
N ALA A 562 40.23 -9.31 9.86
CA ALA A 562 39.76 -7.96 9.40
C ALA A 562 40.80 -6.95 8.80
N SER A 563 40.30 -5.79 8.30
CA SER A 563 40.97 -4.51 7.88
C SER A 563 41.52 -4.42 6.43
N LYS A 564 41.68 -3.26 5.75
CA LYS A 564 41.82 -1.82 6.15
C LYS A 564 41.49 -0.83 4.98
N PHE A 565 41.40 0.49 5.24
CA PHE A 565 41.05 1.59 4.30
C PHE A 565 42.23 2.52 3.91
N GLU A 566 42.19 3.18 2.74
CA GLU A 566 42.93 4.42 2.38
C GLU A 566 42.11 5.33 1.41
N GLN A 567 42.46 6.62 1.26
CA GLN A 567 41.77 7.64 0.43
C GLN A 567 42.73 8.65 -0.26
N LYS A 568 42.33 9.14 -1.47
CA LYS A 568 42.68 10.41 -2.19
C LYS A 568 42.03 10.36 -3.60
N GLU A 569 41.77 11.44 -4.37
CA GLU A 569 41.30 12.80 -4.09
C GLU A 569 40.65 13.40 -5.39
N LYS A 570 39.44 13.99 -5.28
CA LYS A 570 38.72 14.89 -6.24
C LYS A 570 38.71 14.64 -7.77
N GLU A 571 37.55 14.19 -8.26
CA GLU A 571 36.97 14.51 -9.59
C GLU A 571 35.62 15.24 -9.40
N TYR A 572 34.98 15.75 -10.46
CA TYR A 572 33.56 16.15 -10.40
C TYR A 572 32.74 14.89 -10.19
N LYS A 573 32.37 14.63 -8.93
CA LYS A 573 31.69 13.39 -8.58
C LYS A 573 30.28 13.40 -9.18
N PRO A 574 29.87 12.36 -9.92
CA PRO A 574 28.45 12.15 -10.17
C PRO A 574 27.72 12.11 -8.82
N LYS A 575 26.46 12.57 -8.79
CA LYS A 575 25.67 12.54 -7.56
C LYS A 575 25.70 11.12 -6.96
N PRO A 576 25.79 10.98 -5.62
CA PRO A 576 25.88 9.67 -5.01
C PRO A 576 24.71 8.80 -5.50
N TYR A 577 25.04 7.55 -5.82
CA TYR A 577 24.14 6.54 -6.39
C TYR A 577 23.65 6.79 -7.84
N ALA A 578 24.12 7.82 -8.56
CA ALA A 578 23.73 8.07 -9.96
C ALA A 578 23.90 6.83 -10.87
N ALA A 579 25.04 6.12 -10.76
CA ALA A 579 25.29 4.89 -11.51
C ALA A 579 24.27 3.76 -11.21
N ILE A 580 23.73 3.71 -9.98
CA ILE A 580 22.67 2.75 -9.62
C ILE A 580 21.33 3.20 -10.20
N ILE A 581 21.04 4.51 -10.18
CA ILE A 581 19.81 5.05 -10.77
C ILE A 581 19.82 4.84 -12.30
N GLU A 582 20.98 4.98 -12.95
CA GLU A 582 21.20 4.70 -14.37
C GLU A 582 20.92 3.23 -14.75
N GLU A 583 21.06 2.24 -13.84
CA GLU A 583 20.63 0.85 -14.09
C GLU A 583 19.10 0.76 -14.36
N TYR A 584 18.31 1.68 -13.79
CA TYR A 584 16.84 1.73 -13.90
C TYR A 584 16.35 2.65 -15.03
N LEU A 585 17.22 3.54 -15.51
CA LEU A 585 16.90 4.48 -16.58
C LEU A 585 17.12 3.84 -17.96
N PRO A 586 16.39 4.26 -19.00
CA PRO A 586 16.72 3.95 -20.38
C PRO A 586 18.11 4.48 -20.74
N ALA A 587 18.83 3.74 -21.58
CA ALA A 587 20.07 4.25 -22.17
C ALA A 587 19.76 5.44 -23.10
N GLU A 588 20.71 6.38 -23.23
CA GLU A 588 20.59 7.47 -24.20
C GLU A 588 20.33 6.92 -25.61
N GLU A 589 19.32 7.49 -26.27
CA GLU A 589 18.94 7.02 -27.61
C GLU A 589 19.97 7.47 -28.64
N VAL A 590 20.56 6.48 -29.33
CA VAL A 590 21.53 6.74 -30.39
C VAL A 590 20.83 7.36 -31.58
N ASP A 591 21.24 8.58 -31.94
CA ASP A 591 20.75 9.36 -33.09
C ASP A 591 20.49 8.48 -34.33
N TYR A 592 19.20 8.33 -34.66
CA TYR A 592 18.76 7.43 -35.71
C TYR A 592 18.86 8.10 -37.09
N GLN A 593 19.36 7.35 -38.06
CA GLN A 593 19.72 7.86 -39.38
C GLN A 593 18.81 7.27 -40.48
N PRO A 594 17.54 7.73 -40.61
CA PRO A 594 16.55 7.14 -41.51
C PRO A 594 16.98 7.15 -42.98
N ILE A 595 17.70 8.19 -43.41
CA ILE A 595 18.25 8.29 -44.78
C ILE A 595 19.23 7.15 -45.06
N ARG A 596 20.06 6.77 -44.08
CA ARG A 596 21.02 5.67 -44.19
C ARG A 596 20.29 4.33 -44.27
N PHE A 597 19.30 4.09 -43.41
CA PHE A 597 18.44 2.90 -43.45
C PHE A 597 17.78 2.72 -44.83
N LEU A 598 17.09 3.74 -45.35
CA LEU A 598 16.42 3.68 -46.66
C LEU A 598 17.40 3.42 -47.81
N THR A 599 18.60 4.02 -47.74
CA THR A 599 19.64 3.84 -48.76
C THR A 599 20.20 2.41 -48.74
N THR A 600 20.46 1.85 -47.56
CA THR A 600 20.98 0.48 -47.39
C THR A 600 19.98 -0.57 -47.87
N HIS A 601 18.68 -0.36 -47.67
CA HIS A 601 17.62 -1.29 -48.12
C HIS A 601 17.15 -1.05 -49.57
N GLY A 602 17.69 -0.05 -50.27
CA GLY A 602 17.33 0.24 -51.66
C GLY A 602 15.94 0.89 -51.84
N TYR A 603 15.37 1.47 -50.78
CA TYR A 603 14.01 2.05 -50.76
C TYR A 603 13.96 3.45 -51.42
N THR A 604 14.33 3.49 -52.70
CA THR A 604 14.53 4.73 -53.48
C THR A 604 13.29 5.62 -53.61
N GLU A 605 12.08 5.05 -53.58
CA GLU A 605 10.83 5.81 -53.63
C GLU A 605 10.48 6.44 -52.29
N LEU A 606 10.66 5.71 -51.18
CA LEU A 606 10.52 6.26 -49.83
C LEU A 606 11.54 7.37 -49.57
N LEU A 607 12.78 7.20 -50.05
CA LEU A 607 13.84 8.23 -49.95
C LEU A 607 13.48 9.53 -50.68
N LYS A 608 12.73 9.47 -51.78
CA LYS A 608 12.20 10.67 -52.48
C LYS A 608 11.08 11.32 -51.68
N ASN A 609 10.16 10.54 -51.12
CA ASN A 609 9.05 11.04 -50.30
C ASN A 609 9.56 11.71 -49.00
N LEU A 610 10.51 11.08 -48.30
CA LEU A 610 11.10 11.60 -47.06
C LEU A 610 11.79 12.98 -47.27
N LYS A 611 12.38 13.22 -48.44
CA LYS A 611 13.00 14.52 -48.79
C LYS A 611 11.99 15.63 -49.12
N SER A 612 10.70 15.31 -49.18
CA SER A 612 9.65 16.31 -49.26
C SER A 612 9.05 16.54 -47.86
N ASN A 613 9.20 17.77 -47.33
CA ASN A 613 8.70 18.17 -46.01
C ASN A 613 7.15 18.17 -45.88
N LYS A 614 6.44 17.48 -46.77
CA LYS A 614 4.97 17.34 -46.81
C LYS A 614 4.51 15.88 -46.83
N SER A 615 5.42 14.91 -46.67
CA SER A 615 5.05 13.49 -46.63
C SER A 615 4.67 13.06 -45.21
N ALA A 616 3.60 12.30 -45.05
CA ALA A 616 3.24 11.67 -43.77
C ALA A 616 4.43 10.92 -43.12
N LEU A 617 5.25 10.27 -43.94
CA LEU A 617 6.45 9.54 -43.52
C LEU A 617 7.53 10.44 -42.89
N SER A 618 7.56 11.75 -43.17
CA SER A 618 8.54 12.66 -42.56
C SER A 618 8.25 13.01 -41.11
N SER A 619 7.01 12.84 -40.64
CA SER A 619 6.65 13.06 -39.23
C SER A 619 7.11 11.92 -38.30
N LEU A 620 7.34 10.73 -38.85
CA LEU A 620 7.68 9.50 -38.10
C LEU A 620 9.16 9.11 -38.21
N LYS A 621 10.01 10.00 -38.76
CA LYS A 621 11.36 9.67 -39.25
C LYS A 621 12.40 9.41 -38.14
N ASP A 622 12.19 10.02 -36.98
CA ASP A 622 13.21 10.12 -35.93
C ASP A 622 13.21 8.88 -35.02
N GLU A 623 12.10 8.13 -34.99
CA GLU A 623 11.93 6.92 -34.18
C GLU A 623 12.20 5.64 -34.96
N LYS A 624 13.28 4.96 -34.62
CA LYS A 624 13.77 3.80 -35.39
C LYS A 624 12.73 2.71 -35.57
N GLU A 625 12.19 2.16 -34.48
CA GLU A 625 11.42 0.90 -34.55
C GLU A 625 10.11 1.07 -35.33
N ILE A 626 9.41 2.20 -35.17
CA ILE A 626 8.18 2.50 -35.90
C ILE A 626 8.49 2.84 -37.37
N PHE A 627 9.55 3.61 -37.64
CA PHE A 627 9.91 4.02 -39.00
C PHE A 627 10.36 2.85 -39.87
N GLU A 628 11.28 2.02 -39.37
CA GLU A 628 11.77 0.85 -40.10
C GLU A 628 10.60 -0.09 -40.41
N SER A 629 9.72 -0.34 -39.44
CA SER A 629 8.52 -1.17 -39.60
C SER A 629 7.51 -0.63 -40.61
N ILE A 630 7.22 0.68 -40.59
CA ILE A 630 6.33 1.32 -41.57
C ILE A 630 6.95 1.27 -42.97
N CYS A 631 8.26 1.49 -43.10
CA CYS A 631 8.96 1.38 -44.38
C CYS A 631 8.89 -0.03 -44.96
N HIS A 632 9.13 -1.06 -44.15
CA HIS A 632 8.97 -2.46 -44.56
C HIS A 632 7.53 -2.75 -44.99
N PHE A 633 6.53 -2.38 -44.18
CA PHE A 633 5.12 -2.52 -44.49
C PHE A 633 4.73 -1.89 -45.83
N ILE A 634 5.15 -0.64 -46.10
CA ILE A 634 4.85 0.06 -47.35
C ILE A 634 5.43 -0.69 -48.56
N VAL A 635 6.67 -1.17 -48.46
CA VAL A 635 7.36 -1.85 -49.57
C VAL A 635 6.77 -3.24 -49.82
N GLU A 636 6.54 -4.03 -48.77
CA GLU A 636 5.97 -5.38 -48.87
C GLU A 636 4.55 -5.37 -49.43
N ASN A 637 3.72 -4.43 -48.98
CA ASN A 637 2.30 -4.35 -49.34
C ASN A 637 2.01 -3.35 -50.48
N LYS A 638 3.05 -2.72 -51.05
CA LYS A 638 2.98 -1.75 -52.17
C LYS A 638 2.04 -0.57 -51.89
N VAL A 639 2.09 -0.02 -50.68
CA VAL A 639 1.19 1.05 -50.22
C VAL A 639 1.55 2.38 -50.89
N THR A 640 0.56 3.06 -51.48
CA THR A 640 0.76 4.35 -52.14
C THR A 640 0.64 5.50 -51.13
N ILE A 641 1.76 5.93 -50.55
CA ILE A 641 1.78 6.95 -49.48
C ILE A 641 1.67 8.42 -49.95
N ARG A 642 1.62 8.68 -51.26
CA ARG A 642 1.68 10.04 -51.82
C ARG A 642 0.51 10.95 -51.41
N TYR A 643 -0.64 10.35 -51.09
CA TYR A 643 -1.90 11.03 -50.80
C TYR A 643 -2.41 10.78 -49.37
N LEU A 644 -1.67 10.00 -48.58
CA LEU A 644 -2.04 9.73 -47.19
C LEU A 644 -1.53 10.84 -46.29
N ASP A 645 -2.38 11.31 -45.39
CA ASP A 645 -1.93 12.05 -44.21
C ASP A 645 -1.30 11.09 -43.16
N THR A 646 -0.78 11.65 -42.07
CA THR A 646 -0.13 10.84 -41.02
C THR A 646 -1.11 9.92 -40.29
N TYR A 647 -2.33 10.36 -40.00
CA TYR A 647 -3.36 9.53 -39.37
C TYR A 647 -3.67 8.32 -40.27
N GLN A 648 -3.91 8.54 -41.56
CA GLN A 648 -4.24 7.49 -42.52
C GLN A 648 -3.09 6.50 -42.73
N LEU A 649 -1.84 6.99 -42.76
CA LEU A 649 -0.66 6.13 -42.83
C LEU A 649 -0.54 5.24 -41.59
N ILE A 650 -0.72 5.81 -40.39
CA ILE A 650 -0.72 5.07 -39.13
C ILE A 650 -1.89 4.08 -39.08
N GLU A 651 -3.10 4.48 -39.46
CA GLU A 651 -4.29 3.62 -39.46
C GLU A 651 -4.10 2.40 -40.37
N THR A 652 -3.57 2.62 -41.57
CA THR A 652 -3.32 1.52 -42.53
C THR A 652 -2.26 0.55 -41.98
N PHE A 653 -1.19 1.08 -41.37
CA PHE A 653 -0.14 0.27 -40.74
C PHE A 653 -0.63 -0.48 -39.48
N PHE A 654 -1.39 0.20 -38.62
CA PHE A 654 -1.92 -0.33 -37.38
C PHE A 654 -2.90 -1.48 -37.63
N ASN A 655 -3.81 -1.33 -38.59
CA ASN A 655 -4.71 -2.41 -39.00
C ASN A 655 -3.95 -3.62 -39.55
N TYR A 656 -2.93 -3.41 -40.39
CA TYR A 656 -2.05 -4.49 -40.84
C TYR A 656 -1.33 -5.19 -39.67
N HIS A 657 -0.80 -4.41 -38.71
CA HIS A 657 -0.13 -4.93 -37.52
C HIS A 657 -1.07 -5.76 -36.65
N CYS A 658 -2.28 -5.27 -36.34
CA CYS A 658 -3.32 -5.98 -35.59
C CYS A 658 -3.72 -7.31 -36.25
N VAL A 659 -3.89 -7.32 -37.58
CA VAL A 659 -4.14 -8.57 -38.34
C VAL A 659 -2.94 -9.54 -38.22
N ARG A 660 -1.70 -9.05 -38.35
CA ARG A 660 -0.47 -9.86 -38.23
C ARG A 660 -0.36 -10.55 -36.86
N ILE A 661 -0.78 -9.89 -35.79
CA ILE A 661 -0.75 -10.43 -34.41
C ILE A 661 -2.06 -11.12 -33.99
N ASN A 662 -3.05 -11.22 -34.89
CA ASN A 662 -4.37 -11.82 -34.67
C ASN A 662 -5.17 -11.17 -33.52
N VAL A 663 -5.32 -9.84 -33.58
CA VAL A 663 -5.99 -9.01 -32.57
C VAL A 663 -7.01 -8.08 -33.24
N GLN A 664 -8.16 -7.88 -32.59
CA GLN A 664 -9.14 -6.88 -33.01
C GLN A 664 -8.62 -5.47 -32.71
N ALA A 665 -8.61 -4.59 -33.72
CA ALA A 665 -8.05 -3.25 -33.62
C ALA A 665 -8.73 -2.42 -32.52
N GLU A 666 -10.04 -2.59 -32.33
CA GLU A 666 -10.85 -1.92 -31.30
C GLU A 666 -10.41 -2.31 -29.89
N LEU A 667 -10.10 -3.60 -29.66
CA LEU A 667 -9.61 -4.09 -28.36
C LEU A 667 -8.18 -3.61 -28.08
N PHE A 668 -7.33 -3.54 -29.11
CA PHE A 668 -5.98 -2.97 -28.97
C PHE A 668 -6.07 -1.47 -28.64
N VAL A 669 -6.87 -0.70 -29.37
CA VAL A 669 -7.08 0.74 -29.11
C VAL A 669 -7.60 0.96 -27.69
N LYS A 670 -8.57 0.16 -27.23
CA LYS A 670 -9.08 0.23 -25.85
C LYS A 670 -8.01 -0.08 -24.80
N ALA A 671 -7.20 -1.12 -25.01
CA ALA A 671 -6.09 -1.47 -24.11
C ALA A 671 -5.03 -0.36 -24.06
N ALA A 672 -4.66 0.18 -25.22
CA ALA A 672 -3.63 1.20 -25.34
C ALA A 672 -4.10 2.56 -24.83
N TYR A 673 -5.36 2.95 -25.06
CA TYR A 673 -5.96 4.15 -24.46
C TYR A 673 -5.96 4.06 -22.93
N LYS A 674 -6.30 2.92 -22.34
CA LYS A 674 -6.22 2.73 -20.87
C LYS A 674 -4.81 2.87 -20.31
N ILE A 675 -3.78 2.60 -21.11
CA ILE A 675 -2.39 2.90 -20.74
C ILE A 675 -2.18 4.42 -20.74
N ILE A 676 -2.59 5.11 -21.82
CA ILE A 676 -2.45 6.57 -22.00
C ILE A 676 -3.19 7.37 -20.92
N GLU A 677 -4.44 7.03 -20.63
CA GLU A 677 -5.33 7.75 -19.69
C GLU A 677 -4.67 7.96 -18.32
N GLY A 678 -4.15 6.90 -17.70
CA GLY A 678 -3.46 7.04 -16.42
C GLY A 678 -1.96 7.37 -16.54
N LEU A 679 -1.48 7.78 -17.73
CA LEU A 679 -0.18 8.44 -17.94
C LEU A 679 -0.34 9.97 -18.11
N GLU A 680 -1.55 10.53 -18.00
CA GLU A 680 -1.83 11.97 -18.13
C GLU A 680 -0.99 12.88 -17.20
N GLN A 681 -0.40 12.33 -16.13
CA GLN A 681 0.49 13.04 -15.21
C GLN A 681 2.00 12.75 -15.43
N SER A 682 2.36 11.88 -16.38
CA SER A 682 3.76 11.51 -16.67
C SER A 682 4.36 12.40 -17.76
N ASN A 683 5.49 13.03 -17.46
CA ASN A 683 6.27 13.81 -18.43
C ASN A 683 6.87 12.98 -19.58
N HIS A 684 6.82 11.64 -19.52
CA HIS A 684 7.54 10.74 -20.45
C HIS A 684 6.67 9.65 -21.10
N TYR A 685 5.36 9.61 -20.85
CA TYR A 685 4.41 8.61 -21.41
C TYR A 685 4.94 7.16 -21.37
N SER A 686 5.52 6.78 -20.24
CA SER A 686 6.17 5.48 -20.04
C SER A 686 5.43 4.65 -19.00
N ALA A 687 5.09 3.41 -19.35
CA ALA A 687 4.35 2.47 -18.51
C ALA A 687 5.25 1.32 -18.05
N THR A 688 5.03 0.80 -16.84
CA THR A 688 5.68 -0.44 -16.41
C THR A 688 5.17 -1.64 -17.23
N LYS A 689 5.97 -2.72 -17.25
CA LYS A 689 5.52 -4.01 -17.80
C LYS A 689 4.21 -4.52 -17.16
N SER A 690 4.06 -4.35 -15.84
CA SER A 690 2.87 -4.75 -15.08
C SER A 690 1.62 -4.07 -15.62
N ARG A 691 1.68 -2.74 -15.73
CA ARG A 691 0.60 -1.89 -16.21
C ARG A 691 0.17 -2.21 -17.64
N VAL A 692 1.12 -2.44 -18.55
CA VAL A 692 0.82 -2.86 -19.93
C VAL A 692 0.09 -4.20 -19.94
N VAL A 693 0.60 -5.22 -19.24
CA VAL A 693 -0.04 -6.55 -19.19
C VAL A 693 -1.44 -6.46 -18.58
N LYS A 694 -1.62 -5.68 -17.51
CA LYS A 694 -2.93 -5.45 -16.87
C LYS A 694 -3.94 -4.85 -17.84
N ALA A 695 -3.59 -3.77 -18.54
CA ALA A 695 -4.50 -3.09 -19.48
C ALA A 695 -4.94 -4.01 -20.63
N PHE A 696 -4.02 -4.76 -21.24
CA PHE A 696 -4.34 -5.72 -22.30
C PHE A 696 -5.15 -6.93 -21.79
N LYS A 697 -4.90 -7.41 -20.55
CA LYS A 697 -5.71 -8.46 -19.90
C LYS A 697 -7.15 -8.01 -19.67
N GLU A 698 -7.35 -6.80 -19.15
CA GLU A 698 -8.66 -6.21 -18.86
C GLU A 698 -9.45 -5.86 -20.14
N ALA A 699 -8.77 -5.51 -21.23
CA ALA A 699 -9.37 -5.33 -22.55
C ALA A 699 -9.77 -6.66 -23.25
N GLY A 700 -9.57 -7.82 -22.61
CA GLY A 700 -9.95 -9.14 -23.14
C GLY A 700 -8.92 -9.78 -24.08
N THR A 701 -7.71 -9.22 -24.19
CA THR A 701 -6.70 -9.63 -25.19
C THR A 701 -5.63 -10.58 -24.64
N GLN A 702 -6.04 -11.49 -23.75
CA GLN A 702 -5.17 -12.33 -22.90
C GLN A 702 -4.19 -13.26 -23.63
N LYS A 703 -4.29 -13.41 -24.96
CA LYS A 703 -3.43 -14.27 -25.78
C LYS A 703 -2.26 -13.55 -26.45
N ILE A 704 -2.19 -12.22 -26.34
CA ILE A 704 -1.09 -11.43 -26.90
C ILE A 704 0.16 -11.60 -26.04
N ARG A 705 1.32 -11.86 -26.66
CA ARG A 705 2.61 -11.78 -25.96
C ARG A 705 3.11 -10.34 -26.02
N ILE A 706 3.77 -9.86 -24.98
CA ILE A 706 4.14 -8.44 -24.89
C ILE A 706 5.14 -8.01 -25.98
N GLU A 707 5.91 -8.96 -26.52
CA GLU A 707 6.81 -8.78 -27.65
C GLU A 707 6.06 -8.52 -28.97
N ASP A 708 4.83 -9.04 -29.11
CA ASP A 708 4.00 -8.85 -30.30
C ASP A 708 3.47 -7.42 -30.43
N LEU A 709 3.51 -6.62 -29.36
CA LEU A 709 3.12 -5.20 -29.36
C LEU A 709 4.08 -4.29 -30.15
N LYS A 710 5.28 -4.78 -30.50
CA LYS A 710 6.25 -4.03 -31.32
C LYS A 710 5.76 -3.89 -32.78
N PRO A 711 5.76 -2.67 -33.35
CA PRO A 711 6.47 -1.46 -32.88
C PRO A 711 5.55 -0.40 -32.22
N ILE A 712 4.28 -0.72 -31.95
CA ILE A 712 3.31 0.24 -31.39
C ILE A 712 3.67 0.61 -29.95
N LEU A 713 3.97 -0.41 -29.14
CA LEU A 713 4.60 -0.27 -27.82
C LEU A 713 5.95 -0.99 -27.84
N ILE A 714 6.99 -0.31 -27.36
CA ILE A 714 8.38 -0.77 -27.42
C ILE A 714 8.99 -0.80 -26.01
N PRO A 715 9.78 -1.85 -25.64
CA PRO A 715 10.53 -1.88 -24.40
C PRO A 715 11.55 -0.74 -24.33
N TYR A 716 11.65 -0.13 -23.15
CA TYR A 716 12.45 1.05 -22.86
C TYR A 716 13.14 0.85 -21.50
N ASN A 717 14.17 0.00 -21.50
CA ASN A 717 14.73 -0.66 -20.31
C ASN A 717 13.65 -1.41 -19.49
N THR A 718 13.36 -0.99 -18.26
CA THR A 718 12.33 -1.57 -17.37
C THR A 718 10.89 -1.12 -17.74
N TRP A 719 10.77 -0.17 -18.66
CA TRP A 719 9.53 0.48 -19.09
C TRP A 719 9.08 -0.01 -20.46
N TYR A 720 7.90 0.44 -20.87
CA TYR A 720 7.41 0.44 -22.23
C TYR A 720 7.00 1.87 -22.59
N ARG A 721 7.36 2.33 -23.79
CA ARG A 721 6.89 3.59 -24.37
C ARG A 721 6.18 3.33 -25.69
N PHE A 722 5.34 4.25 -26.12
CA PHE A 722 4.79 4.22 -27.47
C PHE A 722 5.89 4.53 -28.50
N GLY A 723 5.86 3.86 -29.65
CA GLY A 723 6.88 4.01 -30.68
C GLY A 723 6.92 5.38 -31.38
N HIS A 724 5.92 6.23 -31.16
CA HIS A 724 5.90 7.66 -31.55
C HIS A 724 4.81 8.39 -30.75
N SER A 725 4.92 9.72 -30.58
CA SER A 725 3.79 10.56 -30.14
C SER A 725 2.61 10.44 -31.12
N ASP A 726 2.92 10.46 -32.42
CA ASP A 726 2.16 9.93 -33.57
C ASP A 726 1.12 8.86 -33.24
N ILE A 727 1.61 7.80 -32.59
CA ILE A 727 0.85 6.61 -32.26
C ILE A 727 -0.10 6.86 -31.08
N ILE A 728 0.33 7.66 -30.09
CA ILE A 728 -0.50 8.12 -28.96
C ILE A 728 -1.68 8.93 -29.50
N THR A 729 -1.42 9.97 -30.30
CA THR A 729 -2.45 10.83 -30.93
C THR A 729 -3.43 10.01 -31.77
N TYR A 730 -2.93 9.04 -32.55
CA TYR A 730 -3.77 8.10 -33.31
C TYR A 730 -4.68 7.26 -32.40
N ILE A 731 -4.15 6.68 -31.32
CA ILE A 731 -4.93 5.85 -30.39
C ILE A 731 -6.01 6.69 -29.70
N ILE A 732 -5.69 7.91 -29.25
CA ILE A 732 -6.67 8.82 -28.65
C ILE A 732 -7.78 9.15 -29.66
N ALA A 733 -7.42 9.61 -30.87
CA ALA A 733 -8.42 9.94 -31.90
C ALA A 733 -9.30 8.74 -32.28
N LYS A 734 -8.72 7.55 -32.40
CA LYS A 734 -9.45 6.32 -32.74
C LYS A 734 -10.35 5.82 -31.60
N TYR A 735 -9.92 6.01 -30.35
CA TYR A 735 -10.74 5.71 -29.18
C TYR A 735 -11.93 6.66 -29.09
N ILE A 736 -11.72 7.97 -29.24
CA ILE A 736 -12.79 8.99 -29.26
C ILE A 736 -13.79 8.70 -30.40
N ASP A 737 -13.34 8.23 -31.56
CA ASP A 737 -14.24 7.89 -32.66
C ASP A 737 -15.23 6.74 -32.33
N CYS A 738 -14.99 5.97 -31.26
CA CYS A 738 -15.91 4.92 -30.80
C CYS A 738 -17.14 5.46 -30.03
N PHE A 739 -17.14 6.71 -29.57
CA PHE A 739 -18.21 7.30 -28.74
C PHE A 739 -19.08 8.29 -29.52
N GLY A 740 -20.25 8.68 -29.02
CA GLY A 740 -21.17 9.57 -29.71
C GLY A 740 -21.70 10.69 -28.82
N GLY A 741 -22.02 11.85 -29.41
CA GLY A 741 -22.57 12.99 -28.68
C GLY A 741 -21.61 13.53 -27.60
N ASP A 742 -22.18 13.87 -26.45
CA ASP A 742 -21.50 14.59 -25.36
C ASP A 742 -20.25 13.87 -24.82
N GLU A 743 -20.26 12.54 -24.73
CA GLU A 743 -19.13 11.72 -24.28
C GLU A 743 -17.91 11.86 -25.21
N SER A 744 -18.14 12.00 -26.52
CA SER A 744 -17.07 12.30 -27.47
C SER A 744 -16.53 13.72 -27.27
N SER A 745 -17.37 14.69 -26.87
CA SER A 745 -16.94 16.08 -26.66
C SER A 745 -16.06 16.22 -25.41
N GLU A 746 -16.49 15.62 -24.30
CA GLU A 746 -15.74 15.60 -23.04
C GLU A 746 -14.33 15.01 -23.21
N LEU A 747 -14.21 13.88 -23.93
CA LEU A 747 -12.93 13.23 -24.20
C LEU A 747 -12.00 14.09 -25.10
N VAL A 748 -12.53 14.84 -26.08
CA VAL A 748 -11.70 15.75 -26.90
C VAL A 748 -11.20 16.92 -26.05
N THR A 749 -12.08 17.55 -25.27
CA THR A 749 -11.69 18.65 -24.37
C THR A 749 -10.65 18.19 -23.35
N LYS A 750 -10.81 16.99 -22.75
CA LYS A 750 -9.78 16.39 -21.87
C LYS A 750 -8.45 16.21 -22.61
N SER A 751 -8.49 15.73 -23.85
CA SER A 751 -7.31 15.47 -24.67
C SER A 751 -6.55 16.74 -25.09
N LEU A 752 -7.21 17.91 -25.13
CA LEU A 752 -6.56 19.20 -25.43
C LEU A 752 -5.67 19.74 -24.30
N TYR A 753 -5.78 19.19 -23.09
CA TYR A 753 -4.91 19.53 -21.97
C TYR A 753 -3.68 18.62 -21.86
N ILE A 754 -3.56 17.60 -22.72
CA ILE A 754 -2.45 16.65 -22.72
C ILE A 754 -1.19 17.35 -23.27
N PRO A 755 -0.07 17.43 -22.50
CA PRO A 755 1.16 18.02 -22.98
C PRO A 755 1.66 17.37 -24.29
N TYR A 756 2.23 18.20 -25.16
CA TYR A 756 2.86 17.84 -26.45
C TYR A 756 1.95 17.45 -27.63
N ASP A 757 0.63 17.28 -27.47
CA ASP A 757 -0.27 16.94 -28.57
C ASP A 757 -0.96 18.15 -29.25
N HIS A 758 -0.21 18.81 -30.12
CA HIS A 758 -0.71 19.90 -30.99
C HIS A 758 -1.41 19.39 -32.27
N ARG A 759 -1.65 18.07 -32.42
CA ARG A 759 -2.21 17.47 -33.65
C ARG A 759 -3.47 16.64 -33.44
N ILE A 760 -3.93 16.45 -32.20
CA ILE A 760 -5.15 15.71 -31.91
C ILE A 760 -6.37 16.18 -32.72
N LEU A 761 -6.56 17.50 -32.88
CA LEU A 761 -7.66 18.05 -33.70
C LEU A 761 -7.52 17.70 -35.20
N GLN A 762 -6.30 17.64 -35.73
CA GLN A 762 -6.04 17.19 -37.10
C GLN A 762 -6.34 15.69 -37.25
N PHE A 763 -5.95 14.88 -36.27
CA PHE A 763 -6.17 13.43 -36.29
C PHE A 763 -7.65 13.06 -36.11
N LEU A 764 -8.39 13.81 -35.29
CA LEU A 764 -9.85 13.69 -35.17
C LEU A 764 -10.57 14.08 -36.47
N GLN A 765 -10.10 15.12 -37.17
CA GLN A 765 -10.60 15.45 -38.50
C GLN A 765 -10.32 14.32 -39.51
N SER A 766 -9.11 13.76 -39.52
CA SER A 766 -8.77 12.65 -40.43
C SER A 766 -9.49 11.34 -40.08
N ALA A 767 -9.80 11.10 -38.80
CA ALA A 767 -10.59 9.95 -38.36
C ALA A 767 -12.05 10.07 -38.81
N ASN A 768 -12.71 11.19 -38.51
CA ASN A 768 -14.14 11.38 -38.79
C ASN A 768 -14.53 12.86 -38.87
N ALA A 769 -14.12 13.54 -39.95
CA ALA A 769 -14.34 14.98 -40.15
C ALA A 769 -15.79 15.44 -39.89
N THR A 770 -16.78 14.74 -40.44
CA THR A 770 -18.20 15.11 -40.26
C THR A 770 -18.60 15.11 -38.79
N LYS A 771 -18.34 14.00 -38.09
CA LYS A 771 -18.67 13.85 -36.68
C LYS A 771 -17.92 14.87 -35.81
N PHE A 772 -16.63 15.07 -36.07
CA PHE A 772 -15.79 16.00 -35.31
C PHE A 772 -16.24 17.47 -35.47
N TRP A 773 -16.61 17.88 -36.68
CA TRP A 773 -17.14 19.23 -36.89
C TRP A 773 -18.56 19.40 -36.33
N GLU A 774 -19.45 18.42 -36.51
CA GLU A 774 -20.85 18.50 -36.07
C GLU A 774 -21.04 18.38 -34.55
N PHE A 775 -20.27 17.52 -33.87
CA PHE A 775 -20.44 17.23 -32.44
C PHE A 775 -19.41 17.90 -31.51
N TYR A 776 -18.33 18.49 -32.04
CA TYR A 776 -17.32 19.17 -31.22
C TYR A 776 -17.06 20.62 -31.64
N ILE A 777 -16.50 20.84 -32.83
CA ILE A 777 -16.03 22.18 -33.23
C ILE A 777 -17.19 23.19 -33.33
N ILE A 778 -18.29 22.85 -34.00
CA ILE A 778 -19.43 23.77 -34.10
C ILE A 778 -20.07 24.01 -32.72
N PRO A 779 -20.41 22.99 -31.90
CA PRO A 779 -20.98 23.21 -30.56
C PRO A 779 -20.13 24.07 -29.63
N GLU A 780 -18.81 23.85 -29.56
CA GLU A 780 -17.94 24.64 -28.68
C GLU A 780 -17.79 26.09 -29.17
N LEU A 781 -17.70 26.33 -30.49
CA LEU A 781 -17.73 27.69 -31.05
C LEU A 781 -19.09 28.37 -30.85
N GLU A 782 -20.20 27.64 -30.95
CA GLU A 782 -21.55 28.16 -30.65
C GLU A 782 -21.73 28.48 -29.17
N LYS A 783 -21.15 27.69 -28.26
CA LYS A 783 -21.14 27.91 -26.81
C LYS A 783 -20.40 29.19 -26.45
N LEU A 784 -19.21 29.42 -27.02
CA LEU A 784 -18.45 30.68 -26.87
C LEU A 784 -19.22 31.88 -27.44
N ILE A 785 -19.85 31.74 -28.61
CA ILE A 785 -20.68 32.82 -29.17
C ILE A 785 -21.95 33.05 -28.33
N GLY A 786 -22.53 32.00 -27.76
CA GLY A 786 -23.73 32.05 -26.93
C GLY A 786 -23.52 32.66 -25.54
N SER A 787 -22.31 32.59 -24.99
CA SER A 787 -21.95 33.27 -23.73
C SER A 787 -21.71 34.78 -23.89
N ILE A 788 -21.55 35.27 -25.12
CA ILE A 788 -21.31 36.70 -25.39
C ILE A 788 -22.63 37.45 -25.49
N ASN A 789 -22.74 38.54 -24.73
CA ASN A 789 -23.91 39.40 -24.72
C ASN A 789 -23.72 40.56 -25.70
N PHE A 790 -24.50 40.54 -26.79
CA PHE A 790 -24.43 41.49 -27.91
C PHE A 790 -25.26 42.79 -27.74
N THR A 791 -25.56 43.20 -26.50
CA THR A 791 -26.37 44.42 -26.24
C THR A 791 -25.68 45.70 -26.71
N ASP A 792 -24.38 45.83 -26.43
CA ASP A 792 -23.54 47.00 -26.75
C ASP A 792 -22.05 46.59 -26.74
N GLN A 793 -21.15 47.47 -27.17
CA GLN A 793 -19.73 47.14 -27.31
C GLN A 793 -19.01 46.88 -25.98
N GLN A 794 -19.39 47.56 -24.89
CA GLN A 794 -18.82 47.33 -23.56
C GLN A 794 -19.26 45.97 -23.03
N THR A 795 -20.54 45.65 -23.17
CA THR A 795 -21.10 44.36 -22.75
C THR A 795 -20.55 43.19 -23.58
N ILE A 796 -20.27 43.37 -24.87
CA ILE A 796 -19.56 42.39 -25.71
C ILE A 796 -18.15 42.13 -25.17
N LEU A 797 -17.36 43.19 -24.94
CA LEU A 797 -16.00 43.03 -24.41
C LEU A 797 -16.03 42.35 -23.03
N LEU A 798 -16.87 42.83 -22.11
CA LEU A 798 -16.94 42.28 -20.76
C LEU A 798 -17.32 40.80 -20.75
N SER A 799 -18.33 40.37 -21.52
CA SER A 799 -18.74 38.96 -21.58
C SER A 799 -17.70 38.04 -22.25
N PHE A 800 -16.96 38.54 -23.25
CA PHE A 800 -15.83 37.81 -23.83
C PHE A 800 -14.68 37.61 -22.82
N ILE A 801 -14.30 38.66 -22.08
CA ILE A 801 -13.23 38.61 -21.08
C ILE A 801 -13.62 37.73 -19.86
N ASP A 802 -14.89 37.74 -19.47
CA ASP A 802 -15.44 36.93 -18.38
C ASP A 802 -15.41 35.43 -18.72
N PHE A 803 -15.78 35.06 -19.96
CA PHE A 803 -15.72 33.69 -20.46
C PHE A 803 -14.32 33.06 -20.27
N PHE A 804 -13.26 33.74 -20.70
CA PHE A 804 -11.89 33.28 -20.52
C PHE A 804 -11.33 33.46 -19.09
N SER A 805 -12.07 34.15 -18.21
CA SER A 805 -11.69 34.44 -16.81
C SER A 805 -10.28 35.01 -16.63
N ILE A 806 -9.91 35.96 -17.50
CA ILE A 806 -8.53 36.43 -17.69
C ILE A 806 -7.99 37.15 -16.45
N LYS A 807 -6.92 36.59 -15.86
CA LYS A 807 -6.26 37.10 -14.65
C LYS A 807 -4.75 37.00 -14.78
N PHE A 808 -4.04 38.08 -14.51
CA PHE A 808 -2.57 38.13 -14.60
C PHE A 808 -1.94 39.12 -13.61
N GLU A 809 -0.65 38.93 -13.36
CA GLU A 809 0.18 39.76 -12.49
C GLU A 809 1.22 40.54 -13.30
N LEU A 810 1.26 41.85 -13.07
CA LEU A 810 2.24 42.76 -13.67
C LEU A 810 3.23 43.26 -12.62
N ALA A 811 4.52 43.14 -12.91
CA ALA A 811 5.59 43.70 -12.10
C ALA A 811 5.93 45.12 -12.58
N TRP A 812 6.08 46.08 -11.66
CA TRP A 812 6.35 47.48 -12.00
C TRP A 812 7.84 47.80 -12.00
N LYS A 813 8.41 47.96 -13.20
CA LYS A 813 9.81 48.37 -13.40
C LYS A 813 9.98 49.87 -13.11
N LYS A 814 10.10 50.24 -11.84
CA LYS A 814 10.18 51.65 -11.38
C LYS A 814 11.21 52.54 -12.10
N LYS A 815 12.31 51.97 -12.63
CA LYS A 815 13.33 52.70 -13.40
C LYS A 815 12.86 53.02 -14.83
N GLU A 816 12.29 52.02 -15.51
CA GLU A 816 11.82 52.11 -16.90
C GLU A 816 10.43 52.77 -17.00
N LYS A 817 9.66 52.81 -15.91
CA LYS A 817 8.26 53.27 -15.83
C LYS A 817 7.31 52.45 -16.72
N SER A 818 7.63 51.18 -16.89
CA SER A 818 6.86 50.20 -17.62
C SER A 818 6.45 49.02 -16.71
N PHE A 819 5.49 48.23 -17.19
CA PHE A 819 5.18 46.93 -16.60
C PHE A 819 5.91 45.81 -17.35
N GLU A 820 6.29 44.78 -16.61
CA GLU A 820 6.73 43.50 -17.13
C GLU A 820 5.75 42.40 -16.71
N PHE A 821 5.60 41.38 -17.53
CA PHE A 821 4.76 40.23 -17.21
C PHE A 821 5.40 39.39 -16.10
N SER A 822 4.62 39.02 -15.08
CA SER A 822 5.08 38.15 -13.98
C SER A 822 4.49 36.73 -14.08
N SER A 823 3.18 36.62 -14.23
CA SER A 823 2.45 35.34 -14.34
C SER A 823 0.98 35.55 -14.71
N GLY A 824 0.35 34.54 -15.31
CA GLY A 824 -1.05 34.59 -15.76
C GLY A 824 -1.81 33.29 -15.46
N SER A 825 -3.14 33.35 -15.49
CA SER A 825 -4.05 32.20 -15.33
C SER A 825 -5.38 32.45 -16.05
N ASN A 826 -5.95 31.39 -16.63
CA ASN A 826 -7.25 31.39 -17.31
C ASN A 826 -7.97 30.04 -17.10
N SER A 827 -9.26 29.95 -17.43
CA SER A 827 -10.04 28.70 -17.32
C SER A 827 -10.31 27.99 -18.65
N GLU A 828 -10.25 28.72 -19.78
CA GLU A 828 -10.74 28.23 -21.09
C GLU A 828 -9.63 28.14 -22.17
N SER A 829 -8.37 27.90 -21.79
CA SER A 829 -7.22 27.85 -22.72
C SER A 829 -7.36 26.85 -23.87
N HIS A 830 -8.13 25.77 -23.72
CA HIS A 830 -8.37 24.80 -24.81
C HIS A 830 -9.02 25.44 -26.06
N TYR A 831 -9.73 26.56 -25.91
CA TYR A 831 -10.28 27.31 -27.03
C TYR A 831 -9.20 27.92 -27.94
N GLU A 832 -7.99 28.22 -27.44
CA GLU A 832 -6.87 28.65 -28.29
C GLU A 832 -6.56 27.57 -29.34
N ASN A 833 -6.53 26.30 -28.94
CA ASN A 833 -6.28 25.18 -29.86
C ASN A 833 -7.40 25.03 -30.91
N ILE A 834 -8.66 25.21 -30.50
CA ILE A 834 -9.83 25.17 -31.41
C ILE A 834 -9.76 26.31 -32.43
N LEU A 835 -9.44 27.53 -31.98
CA LEU A 835 -9.35 28.71 -32.83
C LEU A 835 -8.17 28.60 -33.82
N HIS A 836 -7.00 28.18 -33.35
CA HIS A 836 -5.84 27.94 -34.22
C HIS A 836 -6.10 26.84 -35.26
N PHE A 837 -6.77 25.75 -34.88
CA PHE A 837 -7.19 24.70 -35.81
C PHE A 837 -8.15 25.23 -36.88
N CYS A 838 -9.06 26.13 -36.52
CA CYS A 838 -9.94 26.83 -37.45
C CYS A 838 -9.26 27.95 -38.26
N GLY A 839 -7.96 28.20 -38.07
CA GLY A 839 -7.19 29.23 -38.78
C GLY A 839 -7.32 30.64 -38.21
N ILE A 840 -7.81 30.80 -36.97
CA ILE A 840 -7.80 32.06 -36.22
C ILE A 840 -6.56 32.10 -35.32
N GLU A 841 -5.74 33.13 -35.47
CA GLU A 841 -4.58 33.34 -34.59
C GLU A 841 -5.00 34.10 -33.32
N PHE A 842 -5.16 33.38 -32.21
CA PHE A 842 -5.67 33.90 -30.93
C PHE A 842 -4.98 33.24 -29.74
N TYR A 843 -4.35 34.03 -28.89
CA TYR A 843 -3.84 33.58 -27.58
C TYR A 843 -4.49 34.43 -26.48
N ILE A 844 -4.76 33.84 -25.30
CA ILE A 844 -5.27 34.58 -24.14
C ILE A 844 -4.21 35.57 -23.62
N SER A 845 -2.93 35.26 -23.80
CA SER A 845 -1.81 36.18 -23.51
C SER A 845 -1.78 37.41 -24.42
N ASP A 846 -2.53 37.44 -25.54
CA ASP A 846 -2.67 38.65 -26.35
C ASP A 846 -3.30 39.81 -25.54
N PHE A 847 -4.09 39.52 -24.50
CA PHE A 847 -4.62 40.54 -23.59
C PHE A 847 -3.58 41.13 -22.65
N GLU A 848 -2.52 40.39 -22.34
CA GLU A 848 -1.39 40.81 -21.49
C GLU A 848 -0.47 41.77 -22.25
N ASN A 849 -0.34 41.57 -23.58
CA ASN A 849 0.46 42.40 -24.49
C ASN A 849 0.01 43.88 -24.53
N TYR A 850 -1.26 44.20 -24.25
CA TYR A 850 -1.72 45.58 -24.11
C TYR A 850 -1.11 46.32 -22.90
N PHE A 851 -0.60 45.59 -21.91
CA PHE A 851 -0.07 46.14 -20.67
C PHE A 851 1.47 46.13 -20.60
N VAL A 852 2.18 45.47 -21.51
CA VAL A 852 3.65 45.34 -21.46
C VAL A 852 4.27 45.98 -22.70
N GLU A 853 5.00 47.08 -22.51
CA GLU A 853 5.64 47.86 -23.58
C GLU A 853 6.59 47.01 -24.43
N ASP A 854 7.33 46.10 -23.79
CA ASP A 854 8.29 45.19 -24.43
C ASP A 854 7.64 44.25 -25.48
N TYR A 855 6.33 44.00 -25.43
CA TYR A 855 5.61 43.20 -26.42
C TYR A 855 4.97 44.02 -27.56
N GLN A 856 4.96 45.36 -27.44
CA GLN A 856 4.33 46.28 -28.41
C GLN A 856 5.30 46.65 -29.53
N HIS A 857 5.61 45.65 -30.35
CA HIS A 857 6.56 45.76 -31.47
C HIS A 857 6.15 44.86 -32.65
N GLY A 858 6.53 45.26 -33.86
CA GLY A 858 6.36 44.47 -35.08
C GLY A 858 4.93 43.95 -35.29
N ASP A 859 4.82 42.66 -35.55
CA ASP A 859 3.59 41.97 -35.94
C ASP A 859 2.48 42.04 -34.87
N ASN A 860 2.84 42.11 -33.57
CA ASN A 860 1.88 42.24 -32.47
C ASN A 860 1.05 43.54 -32.55
N ILE A 861 1.64 44.66 -32.96
CA ILE A 861 0.90 45.92 -33.13
C ILE A 861 -0.16 45.77 -34.22
N THR A 862 0.19 45.10 -35.33
CA THR A 862 -0.72 44.87 -36.45
C THR A 862 -1.83 43.89 -36.10
N LYS A 863 -1.50 42.78 -35.41
CA LYS A 863 -2.47 41.78 -34.96
C LYS A 863 -3.48 42.34 -33.96
N LEU A 864 -3.00 43.05 -32.93
CA LEU A 864 -3.80 43.51 -31.80
C LEU A 864 -4.33 44.94 -31.96
N SER A 865 -4.03 45.60 -33.09
CA SER A 865 -4.39 46.99 -33.39
C SER A 865 -3.97 48.00 -32.31
N VAL A 866 -2.79 47.79 -31.69
CA VAL A 866 -2.38 48.51 -30.47
C VAL A 866 -2.11 50.00 -30.74
N ASN A 867 -2.87 50.87 -30.08
CA ASN A 867 -2.60 52.32 -30.08
C ASN A 867 -1.68 52.70 -28.91
N THR A 868 -0.37 52.65 -29.15
CA THR A 868 0.69 52.90 -28.14
C THR A 868 0.61 54.28 -27.47
N ASN A 869 -0.04 55.27 -28.08
CA ASN A 869 -0.26 56.61 -27.48
C ASN A 869 -1.09 56.57 -26.19
N VAL A 870 -1.87 55.50 -25.97
CA VAL A 870 -2.80 55.34 -24.85
C VAL A 870 -2.14 54.58 -23.68
N LEU A 871 -1.04 53.87 -23.93
CA LEU A 871 -0.36 53.00 -22.96
C LEU A 871 -0.06 53.69 -21.63
N ARG A 872 0.41 54.94 -21.69
CA ARG A 872 0.69 55.73 -20.48
C ARG A 872 -0.56 56.02 -19.65
N ARG A 873 -1.71 56.25 -20.29
CA ARG A 873 -3.01 56.46 -19.62
C ARG A 873 -3.46 55.18 -18.94
N LEU A 874 -3.24 54.01 -19.56
CA LEU A 874 -3.46 52.69 -18.97
C LEU A 874 -2.55 52.47 -17.75
N TYR A 875 -1.26 52.79 -17.85
CA TYR A 875 -0.30 52.60 -16.75
C TYR A 875 -0.60 53.47 -15.54
N GLU A 876 -0.84 54.76 -15.76
CA GLU A 876 -1.26 55.70 -14.71
C GLU A 876 -2.57 55.23 -14.05
N ARG A 877 -3.46 54.56 -14.80
CA ARG A 877 -4.68 53.98 -14.23
C ARG A 877 -4.42 52.74 -13.37
N VAL A 878 -3.71 51.74 -13.89
CA VAL A 878 -3.36 50.51 -13.15
C VAL A 878 -2.67 50.82 -11.82
N ILE A 879 -1.70 51.73 -11.82
CA ILE A 879 -0.94 52.12 -10.61
C ILE A 879 -1.84 52.71 -9.51
N ASN A 880 -2.92 53.40 -9.91
CA ASN A 880 -3.80 54.14 -9.01
C ASN A 880 -5.02 53.33 -8.55
N THR A 881 -5.53 52.38 -9.35
CA THR A 881 -6.78 51.67 -9.05
C THR A 881 -6.62 50.18 -8.76
N VAL A 882 -5.51 49.55 -9.14
CA VAL A 882 -5.30 48.10 -8.94
C VAL A 882 -4.55 47.86 -7.62
N PRO A 883 -5.00 46.91 -6.75
CA PRO A 883 -4.29 46.54 -5.54
C PRO A 883 -2.86 46.06 -5.84
N ARG A 884 -1.90 46.53 -5.02
CA ARG A 884 -0.47 46.20 -5.17
C ARG A 884 0.06 45.39 -3.97
N ARG A 885 0.95 44.45 -4.25
CA ARG A 885 1.68 43.64 -3.27
C ARG A 885 3.20 43.73 -3.49
N THR A 886 3.98 43.42 -2.47
CA THR A 886 5.45 43.32 -2.58
C THR A 886 5.84 41.85 -2.74
N SER A 887 6.57 41.52 -3.79
CA SER A 887 6.97 40.15 -4.14
C SER A 887 8.50 40.00 -4.21
N ARG A 888 9.02 38.80 -3.93
CA ARG A 888 10.46 38.46 -4.00
C ARG A 888 10.79 37.58 -5.21
N TYR A 889 10.22 37.89 -6.37
CA TYR A 889 10.41 37.12 -7.60
C TYR A 889 11.23 37.89 -8.64
N THR A 890 12.52 38.06 -8.35
CA THR A 890 13.54 38.34 -9.38
C THR A 890 14.75 37.45 -9.13
N SER A 891 15.46 37.10 -10.21
CA SER A 891 16.70 36.31 -10.16
C SER A 891 17.83 36.96 -9.34
N ASN A 892 17.70 38.25 -9.01
CA ASN A 892 18.65 39.02 -8.20
C ASN A 892 18.18 39.29 -6.75
N GLY A 893 16.97 38.87 -6.36
CA GLY A 893 16.47 38.96 -4.99
C GLY A 893 15.92 40.33 -4.55
N ASP A 894 15.82 41.31 -5.45
CA ASP A 894 15.25 42.63 -5.15
C ASP A 894 13.71 42.55 -4.98
N PRO A 895 13.11 43.31 -4.04
CA PRO A 895 11.66 43.35 -3.85
C PRO A 895 10.97 44.17 -4.95
N VAL A 896 10.04 43.55 -5.66
CA VAL A 896 9.28 44.17 -6.76
C VAL A 896 7.84 44.45 -6.34
N THR A 897 7.28 45.56 -6.82
CA THR A 897 5.86 45.89 -6.66
C THR A 897 5.06 45.21 -7.76
N VAL A 898 4.14 44.33 -7.37
CA VAL A 898 3.31 43.54 -8.29
C VAL A 898 1.85 43.96 -8.17
N PHE A 899 1.16 44.04 -9.30
CA PHE A 899 -0.25 44.42 -9.42
C PHE A 899 -1.05 43.23 -9.95
N ASN A 900 -2.11 42.86 -9.26
CA ASN A 900 -2.93 41.70 -9.60
C ASN A 900 -4.18 42.16 -10.36
N ILE A 901 -4.23 41.87 -11.67
CA ILE A 901 -5.30 42.30 -12.56
C ILE A 901 -6.28 41.14 -12.78
N ILE A 902 -7.54 41.36 -12.38
CA ILE A 902 -8.69 40.60 -12.89
C ILE A 902 -9.28 41.47 -14.00
N LEU A 903 -9.09 41.08 -15.26
CA LEU A 903 -9.33 41.99 -16.39
C LEU A 903 -10.81 42.37 -16.51
N TYR A 904 -11.72 41.43 -16.24
CA TYR A 904 -13.16 41.68 -16.18
C TYR A 904 -13.53 42.78 -15.15
N ASP A 905 -13.03 42.68 -13.91
CA ASP A 905 -13.31 43.68 -12.87
C ASP A 905 -12.66 45.03 -13.17
N PHE A 906 -11.47 45.02 -13.78
CA PHE A 906 -10.81 46.24 -14.23
C PHE A 906 -11.66 46.97 -15.30
N LEU A 907 -12.21 46.26 -16.28
CA LEU A 907 -12.95 46.85 -17.40
C LEU A 907 -14.38 47.31 -17.06
N LYS A 908 -14.92 46.96 -15.88
CA LYS A 908 -16.24 47.45 -15.42
C LYS A 908 -16.30 48.96 -15.21
N ALA A 909 -15.18 49.60 -14.88
CA ALA A 909 -15.14 51.05 -14.73
C ALA A 909 -15.14 51.73 -16.11
N GLU A 910 -16.06 52.66 -16.33
CA GLU A 910 -16.26 53.37 -17.61
C GLU A 910 -14.95 53.98 -18.15
N GLU A 911 -14.16 54.64 -17.31
CA GLU A 911 -12.84 55.20 -17.68
C GLU A 911 -11.83 54.12 -18.13
N ASN A 912 -11.94 52.89 -17.61
CA ASN A 912 -11.07 51.78 -17.98
C ASN A 912 -11.54 51.11 -19.29
N TYR A 913 -12.86 51.03 -19.50
CA TYR A 913 -13.43 50.60 -20.78
C TYR A 913 -13.01 51.55 -21.91
N ILE A 914 -13.10 52.87 -21.73
CA ILE A 914 -12.66 53.85 -22.73
C ILE A 914 -11.16 53.72 -23.03
N ILE A 915 -10.33 53.34 -22.05
CA ILE A 915 -8.92 52.98 -22.28
C ILE A 915 -8.78 51.71 -23.14
N ALA A 916 -9.59 50.68 -22.90
CA ALA A 916 -9.57 49.44 -23.68
C ALA A 916 -10.09 49.60 -25.11
N GLU A 917 -11.06 50.50 -25.33
CA GLU A 917 -11.49 50.92 -26.67
C GLU A 917 -10.38 51.68 -27.38
N ASP A 918 -9.87 52.78 -26.79
CA ASP A 918 -8.83 53.63 -27.38
C ASP A 918 -7.53 52.89 -27.70
N ILE A 919 -7.18 51.84 -26.94
CA ILE A 919 -5.95 51.04 -27.13
C ILE A 919 -6.09 49.93 -28.20
N GLY A 920 -7.32 49.61 -28.64
CA GLY A 920 -7.59 48.62 -29.70
C GLY A 920 -8.17 47.27 -29.25
N MET A 921 -8.35 47.04 -27.94
CA MET A 921 -8.82 45.76 -27.39
C MET A 921 -10.24 45.38 -27.86
N VAL A 922 -11.13 46.38 -27.98
CA VAL A 922 -12.48 46.19 -28.51
C VAL A 922 -12.45 45.71 -29.97
N SER A 923 -11.58 46.28 -30.80
CA SER A 923 -11.47 45.91 -32.22
C SER A 923 -10.91 44.50 -32.42
N TYR A 924 -9.92 44.10 -31.62
CA TYR A 924 -9.36 42.75 -31.62
C TYR A 924 -10.44 41.71 -31.30
N VAL A 925 -11.19 41.89 -30.20
CA VAL A 925 -12.28 41.00 -29.80
C VAL A 925 -13.38 40.92 -30.86
N GLN A 926 -13.78 42.06 -31.45
CA GLN A 926 -14.79 42.08 -32.52
C GLN A 926 -14.32 41.32 -33.78
N GLY A 927 -13.05 41.47 -34.17
CA GLY A 927 -12.46 40.73 -35.29
C GLY A 927 -12.46 39.22 -35.05
N THR A 928 -12.06 38.77 -33.85
CA THR A 928 -12.09 37.36 -33.45
C THR A 928 -13.51 36.81 -33.48
N ILE A 929 -14.50 37.50 -32.90
CA ILE A 929 -15.92 37.10 -32.93
C ILE A 929 -16.45 37.00 -34.37
N GLN A 930 -16.08 37.93 -35.25
CA GLN A 930 -16.52 37.91 -36.65
C GLN A 930 -15.93 36.72 -37.41
N ALA A 931 -14.66 36.39 -37.18
CA ALA A 931 -14.02 35.21 -37.76
C ALA A 931 -14.72 33.92 -37.31
N ILE A 932 -14.98 33.78 -36.00
CA ILE A 932 -15.69 32.62 -35.43
C ILE A 932 -17.08 32.46 -36.06
N ARG A 933 -17.86 33.54 -36.14
CA ARG A 933 -19.20 33.51 -36.77
C ARG A 933 -19.12 33.07 -38.23
N SER A 934 -18.13 33.55 -38.99
CA SER A 934 -17.93 33.13 -40.38
C SER A 934 -17.61 31.63 -40.50
N ILE A 935 -16.81 31.06 -39.60
CA ILE A 935 -16.54 29.61 -39.56
C ILE A 935 -17.81 28.81 -39.27
N ILE A 936 -18.62 29.23 -38.28
CA ILE A 936 -19.89 28.58 -37.93
C ILE A 936 -20.85 28.62 -39.15
N GLU A 937 -21.02 29.79 -39.77
CA GLU A 937 -21.90 29.96 -40.95
C GLU A 937 -21.43 29.12 -42.15
N ASN A 938 -20.14 29.12 -42.47
CA ASN A 938 -19.59 28.36 -43.59
C ASN A 938 -19.73 26.84 -43.41
N ASN A 939 -19.64 26.33 -42.18
CA ASN A 939 -19.71 24.89 -41.91
C ASN A 939 -21.14 24.38 -41.63
N LYS A 940 -22.08 25.25 -41.21
CA LYS A 940 -23.52 24.91 -41.13
C LYS A 940 -24.18 24.58 -42.47
N VAL A 941 -23.54 24.95 -43.59
CA VAL A 941 -24.10 24.80 -44.96
C VAL A 941 -23.46 23.61 -45.71
N LEU A 942 -22.93 22.60 -44.99
CA LEU A 942 -22.31 21.40 -45.57
C LEU A 942 -23.15 20.10 -45.45
N PRO A 943 -24.33 19.99 -46.09
CA PRO A 943 -24.89 18.67 -46.35
C PRO A 943 -24.11 17.98 -47.47
N THR A 944 -23.45 16.87 -47.13
CA THR A 944 -23.18 15.73 -48.04
C THR A 944 -22.36 15.99 -49.33
N LYS A 945 -21.34 16.87 -49.31
CA LYS A 945 -20.50 17.14 -50.51
C LYS A 945 -18.97 17.08 -50.37
N HIS A 946 -18.44 16.07 -49.67
CA HIS A 946 -17.08 15.56 -49.95
C HIS A 946 -16.98 14.03 -49.90
N LYS A 947 -17.58 13.37 -50.90
CA LYS A 947 -17.12 12.03 -51.34
C LYS A 947 -16.09 12.23 -52.46
N ARG A 948 -14.90 11.64 -52.28
CA ARG A 948 -13.68 11.77 -53.10
C ARG A 948 -12.95 13.11 -52.93
N PHE A 949 -11.72 13.06 -52.41
CA PHE A 949 -10.57 12.74 -53.26
C PHE A 949 -9.80 11.55 -52.69
#